data_AF-A0A7V2LFD1-F1
#
_entry.id   AF-A0A7V2LFD1-F1
#
_cell.length_a   1.000
_cell.length_b   1.000
_cell.length_c   1.000
_cell.angle_alpha   90.00
_cell.angle_beta   90.00
_cell.angle_gamma   90.00
#
_symmetry.space_group_name_H-M   'P 1'
#
loop_
_entity.id
_entity.type
_entity.pdbx_description
1 polymer ?
#
loop_
_entity_poly.entity_id
_entity_poly.type
_entity_poly.pdbx_seq_one_letter_code
_entity_poly.pdbx_strand_id
1 'polypeptide(L)'
;MQEIAYVIYWWLLLVFIGILSFPLVSRICGSLGDRGYSISKIVGILLITYFAWILASLHILPVGGTSILIAFLALAVLSLYFGRKNLNIKSWPRKQIIISELVFAVFFAIFIVFLMKSNDIHYFYGPTGDYFHKFAIFSSIERGGFLPPPDTWFAGDTLSYYYGGYLVMALLTIVTKVPGTISFNIAGAMFFALATTACYGLGYNITGRKLYGFLALLFVCILGYISGALELTAHLLHSPVLGYEPQWGPNYTDWFISFQSHLAGDTMIGEVAARYPYLKLLRWDMHSYVMSIPFQLMFLTLVFAVFQKGRSSNTIARADTLLDIFILSLSLGFFFLINVWDYPPYIILTLLAFILLKIRPNPKDNLTMIASVMIRPLALIPRKLRAWIEATITLTATIIFKFLHIPRRIAKGNIKGKIAVASGILAVPIAIVALSFLLFLPHYFSGGTESESTGIGIVRASIRTSLPEFIEFSSLFLFVILSLLFILWKREVLSKGLGAILISFTIIIATVLPSVFYDFQLLVVLVPVGLLALYCIYRAKTKSGMEFVMLIIVMAVLVAFAGELFFIKSPYGGPWARWQTIHKIYMTLWVFLSISAACGVFFVLNNPGRKRKITWTFMLVVLILACLVHPVATTTSAVHGNQLYMGLNPDTLDGMAYVENEDRGDYKAIRWINENINGHPVILEAPGNYGHYSSRVSTFTGLPTLLGWKGSISRPYEVLWSRVLDANEIYNTGNNSKALELLAKYDVKYVYIGNYERRTETREFSWDWAKQTYSSEGLGKFGEHPDDYALIYKNDSVSIYEVIERAQ
;
A
#
# COMPACT_ATOMS: atom_id res chain seq x y z
N MET A 1 14.41 13.41 25.78
CA MET A 1 13.80 14.75 25.63
C MET A 1 13.85 15.25 24.18
N GLN A 2 14.98 15.15 23.48
CA GLN A 2 15.11 15.62 22.09
C GLN A 2 14.21 14.87 21.09
N GLU A 3 14.13 13.55 21.15
CA GLU A 3 13.24 12.76 20.29
C GLU A 3 11.76 13.10 20.47
N ILE A 4 11.33 13.37 21.71
CA ILE A 4 9.97 13.82 22.00
C ILE A 4 9.68 15.14 21.28
N ALA A 5 10.65 16.08 21.27
CA ALA A 5 10.51 17.33 20.53
C ALA A 5 10.37 17.07 19.02
N TYR A 6 11.13 16.12 18.44
CA TYR A 6 10.99 15.72 17.04
C TYR A 6 9.60 15.16 16.73
N VAL A 7 9.06 14.29 17.58
CA VAL A 7 7.69 13.77 17.46
C VAL A 7 6.67 14.90 17.51
N ILE A 8 6.85 15.88 18.41
CA ILE A 8 5.95 17.04 18.52
C ILE A 8 6.02 17.93 17.28
N TYR A 9 7.22 18.24 16.76
CA TYR A 9 7.38 19.05 15.54
C TYR A 9 6.71 18.39 14.33
N TRP A 10 6.90 17.08 14.18
CA TRP A 10 6.25 16.31 13.13
C TRP A 10 4.72 16.33 13.27
N TRP A 11 4.21 16.11 14.48
CA TRP A 11 2.77 16.15 14.75
C TRP A 11 2.16 17.53 14.46
N LEU A 12 2.81 18.62 14.91
CA LEU A 12 2.37 19.99 14.65
C LEU A 12 2.34 20.32 13.15
N LEU A 13 3.35 19.86 12.39
CA LEU A 13 3.36 19.99 10.94
C LEU A 13 2.17 19.29 10.29
N LEU A 14 1.84 18.08 10.74
CA LEU A 14 0.67 17.33 10.23
C LEU A 14 -0.66 18.00 10.57
N VAL A 15 -0.81 18.56 11.78
CA VAL A 15 -1.99 19.36 12.16
C VAL A 15 -2.09 20.59 11.26
N PHE A 16 -0.98 21.30 11.03
CA PHE A 16 -0.93 22.46 10.15
C PHE A 16 -1.35 22.10 8.72
N ILE A 17 -0.81 21.02 8.14
CA ILE A 17 -1.19 20.54 6.80
C ILE A 17 -2.69 20.22 6.73
N GLY A 18 -3.24 19.56 7.75
CA GLY A 18 -4.68 19.25 7.81
C GLY A 18 -5.57 20.49 7.87
N ILE A 19 -5.23 21.46 8.71
CA ILE A 19 -5.97 22.72 8.81
C ILE A 19 -5.86 23.52 7.50
N LEU A 20 -4.66 23.58 6.91
CA LEU A 20 -4.41 24.30 5.66
C LEU A 20 -5.20 23.72 4.49
N SER A 21 -5.30 22.40 4.38
CA SER A 21 -6.03 21.73 3.29
C SER A 21 -7.54 21.65 3.53
N PHE A 22 -8.02 21.79 4.77
CA PHE A 22 -9.43 21.58 5.11
C PHE A 22 -10.43 22.47 4.34
N PRO A 23 -10.20 23.78 4.10
CA PRO A 23 -11.10 24.59 3.28
C PRO A 23 -11.32 24.04 1.86
N LEU A 24 -10.25 23.52 1.24
CA LEU A 24 -10.32 22.81 -0.03
C LEU A 24 -11.14 21.52 0.09
N VAL A 25 -10.80 20.67 1.06
CA VAL A 25 -11.41 19.34 1.22
C VAL A 25 -12.89 19.46 1.59
N SER A 26 -13.25 20.40 2.45
CA SER A 26 -14.65 20.66 2.86
C SER A 26 -15.54 21.13 1.73
N ARG A 27 -14.99 21.65 0.63
CA ARG A 27 -15.72 21.90 -0.62
C ARG A 27 -16.08 20.60 -1.33
N ILE A 28 -15.15 19.66 -1.40
CA ILE A 28 -15.33 18.37 -2.08
C ILE A 28 -16.24 17.46 -1.23
N CYS A 29 -15.98 17.42 0.06
CA CYS A 29 -16.64 16.59 1.05
C CYS A 29 -17.77 17.30 1.80
N GLY A 30 -18.28 18.43 1.30
CA GLY A 30 -19.30 19.23 1.99
C GLY A 30 -20.62 18.51 2.25
N SER A 31 -20.90 17.42 1.54
CA SER A 31 -22.05 16.52 1.75
C SER A 31 -21.85 15.54 2.91
N LEU A 32 -20.64 15.42 3.45
CA LEU A 32 -20.27 14.48 4.49
C LEU A 32 -20.41 15.10 5.89
N GLY A 33 -20.61 14.27 6.91
CA GLY A 33 -20.88 14.70 8.29
C GLY A 33 -19.69 15.38 8.98
N ASP A 34 -18.46 15.01 8.63
CA ASP A 34 -17.22 15.65 9.10
C ASP A 34 -16.65 16.67 8.10
N ARG A 35 -17.34 16.90 6.97
CA ARG A 35 -16.87 17.68 5.82
C ARG A 35 -15.50 17.23 5.29
N GLY A 36 -15.11 15.97 5.48
CA GLY A 36 -13.84 15.42 5.02
C GLY A 36 -12.62 15.79 5.85
N TYR A 37 -12.78 16.31 7.07
CA TYR A 37 -11.63 16.63 7.92
C TYR A 37 -10.76 15.38 8.19
N SER A 38 -11.36 14.18 8.29
CA SER A 38 -10.64 12.93 8.51
C SER A 38 -9.59 12.59 7.44
N ILE A 39 -9.72 13.15 6.23
CA ILE A 39 -8.78 12.93 5.12
C ILE A 39 -8.01 14.21 4.75
N SER A 40 -8.21 15.31 5.48
CA SER A 40 -7.61 16.61 5.17
C SER A 40 -6.08 16.55 5.16
N LYS A 41 -5.48 15.95 6.19
CA LYS A 41 -4.03 15.73 6.25
C LYS A 41 -3.50 14.97 5.03
N ILE A 42 -4.20 13.91 4.62
CA ILE A 42 -3.79 13.04 3.51
C ILE A 42 -3.86 13.78 2.18
N VAL A 43 -4.93 14.54 1.92
CA VAL A 43 -5.05 15.38 0.71
C VAL A 43 -3.98 16.47 0.68
N GLY A 44 -3.69 17.08 1.84
CA GLY A 44 -2.64 18.09 1.95
C GLY A 44 -1.26 17.52 1.66
N ILE A 45 -0.92 16.38 2.25
CA ILE A 45 0.32 15.63 1.97
C ILE A 45 0.42 15.30 0.49
N LEU A 46 -0.63 14.73 -0.11
CA LEU A 46 -0.65 14.38 -1.52
C LEU A 46 -0.36 15.59 -2.42
N LEU A 47 -0.98 16.74 -2.15
CA LEU A 47 -0.77 17.95 -2.95
C LEU A 47 0.66 18.48 -2.79
N ILE A 48 1.18 18.53 -1.55
CA ILE A 48 2.56 18.97 -1.30
C ILE A 48 3.55 18.05 -2.03
N THR A 49 3.37 16.73 -1.87
CA THR A 49 4.21 15.74 -2.53
C THR A 49 4.13 15.85 -4.04
N TYR A 50 2.94 16.01 -4.62
CA TYR A 50 2.80 16.15 -6.07
C TYR A 50 3.50 17.39 -6.61
N PHE A 51 3.34 18.56 -5.96
CA PHE A 51 3.97 19.79 -6.44
C PHE A 51 5.48 19.76 -6.32
N ALA A 52 6.02 19.22 -5.22
CA ALA A 52 7.47 19.02 -5.10
C ALA A 52 7.97 18.00 -6.14
N TRP A 53 7.23 16.90 -6.32
CA TRP A 53 7.54 15.83 -7.27
C TRP A 53 7.60 16.35 -8.72
N ILE A 54 6.57 17.05 -9.18
CA ILE A 54 6.50 17.49 -10.59
C ILE A 54 7.60 18.51 -10.92
N LEU A 55 7.94 19.39 -9.97
CA LEU A 55 9.04 20.35 -10.13
C LEU A 55 10.40 19.64 -10.27
N ALA A 56 10.63 18.60 -9.47
CA ALA A 56 11.86 17.82 -9.52
C ALA A 56 11.93 16.89 -10.74
N SER A 57 10.82 16.24 -11.12
CA SER A 57 10.78 15.36 -12.29
C SER A 57 10.91 16.11 -13.60
N LEU A 58 10.38 17.34 -13.69
CA LEU A 58 10.56 18.20 -14.86
C LEU A 58 11.89 18.95 -14.88
N HIS A 59 12.79 18.68 -13.92
CA HIS A 59 14.08 19.35 -13.80
C HIS A 59 13.98 20.87 -13.66
N ILE A 60 12.88 21.37 -13.08
CA ILE A 60 12.65 22.80 -12.84
C ILE A 60 13.30 23.22 -11.52
N LEU A 61 13.05 22.48 -10.44
CA LEU A 61 13.67 22.69 -9.13
C LEU A 61 13.93 21.34 -8.45
N PRO A 62 15.12 21.11 -7.89
CA PRO A 62 15.41 19.88 -7.17
C PRO A 62 14.55 19.76 -5.90
N VAL A 63 14.41 18.53 -5.40
CA VAL A 63 13.87 18.26 -4.07
C VAL A 63 14.72 18.98 -3.03
N GLY A 64 14.08 19.82 -2.22
CA GLY A 64 14.73 20.64 -1.21
C GLY A 64 13.78 21.69 -0.63
N GLY A 65 14.29 22.54 0.25
CA GLY A 65 13.47 23.52 0.98
C GLY A 65 12.65 24.45 0.06
N THR A 66 13.21 24.89 -1.07
CA THR A 66 12.55 25.80 -2.01
C THR A 66 11.37 25.15 -2.74
N SER A 67 11.55 23.95 -3.30
CA SER A 67 10.46 23.22 -3.98
C SER A 67 9.35 22.85 -3.00
N ILE A 68 9.71 22.49 -1.77
CA ILE A 68 8.73 22.23 -0.70
C ILE A 68 7.96 23.50 -0.31
N LEU A 69 8.63 24.64 -0.15
CA LEU A 69 7.96 25.92 0.14
C LEU A 69 6.96 26.30 -0.96
N ILE A 70 7.34 26.15 -2.24
CA ILE A 70 6.45 26.37 -3.38
C ILE A 70 5.26 25.41 -3.32
N ALA A 71 5.46 24.15 -2.96
CA ALA A 71 4.39 23.18 -2.80
C ALA A 71 3.40 23.56 -1.69
N PHE A 72 3.88 24.08 -0.54
CA PHE A 72 3.04 24.63 0.52
C PHE A 72 2.26 25.86 0.07
N LEU A 73 2.90 26.78 -0.66
CA LEU A 73 2.24 27.96 -1.22
C LEU A 73 1.18 27.57 -2.24
N ALA A 74 1.44 26.60 -3.10
CA ALA A 74 0.47 26.06 -4.06
C ALA A 74 -0.74 25.46 -3.33
N LEU A 75 -0.53 24.66 -2.28
CA LEU A 75 -1.60 24.14 -1.43
C LEU A 75 -2.41 25.28 -0.79
N ALA A 76 -1.74 26.29 -0.22
CA ALA A 76 -2.39 27.44 0.39
C ALA A 76 -3.25 28.23 -0.61
N VAL A 77 -2.71 28.50 -1.80
CA VAL A 77 -3.43 29.18 -2.89
C VAL A 77 -4.64 28.37 -3.33
N LEU A 78 -4.50 27.06 -3.57
CA LEU A 78 -5.62 26.21 -3.94
C LEU A 78 -6.69 26.19 -2.85
N SER A 79 -6.28 26.07 -1.58
CA SER A 79 -7.19 26.01 -0.44
C SER A 79 -7.93 27.31 -0.20
N LEU A 80 -7.24 28.45 -0.26
CA LEU A 80 -7.86 29.76 -0.11
C LEU A 80 -8.74 30.09 -1.32
N TYR A 81 -8.28 29.87 -2.55
CA TYR A 81 -9.03 30.25 -3.75
C TYR A 81 -10.30 29.41 -3.94
N PHE A 82 -10.18 28.08 -3.91
CA PHE A 82 -11.32 27.19 -4.12
C PHE A 82 -12.15 26.98 -2.84
N GLY A 83 -11.51 27.02 -1.68
CA GLY A 83 -12.13 26.83 -0.37
C GLY A 83 -12.61 28.11 0.32
N ARG A 84 -12.45 29.31 -0.27
CA ARG A 84 -12.84 30.61 0.36
C ARG A 84 -14.22 30.63 0.99
N LYS A 85 -15.21 29.99 0.37
CA LYS A 85 -16.59 29.94 0.88
C LYS A 85 -16.74 29.10 2.16
N ASN A 86 -15.77 28.23 2.45
CA ASN A 86 -15.74 27.35 3.61
C ASN A 86 -14.77 27.83 4.70
N LEU A 87 -14.15 29.01 4.55
CA LEU A 87 -13.22 29.57 5.54
C LEU A 87 -13.90 30.04 6.84
N ASN A 88 -15.23 30.09 6.89
CA ASN A 88 -15.95 30.48 8.10
C ASN A 88 -15.78 29.40 9.19
N ILE A 89 -14.82 29.60 10.09
CA ILE A 89 -14.45 28.71 11.21
C ILE A 89 -15.65 28.41 12.12
N LYS A 90 -16.63 29.33 12.25
CA LYS A 90 -17.84 29.08 13.05
C LYS A 90 -18.71 27.96 12.46
N SER A 91 -18.62 27.75 11.14
CA SER A 91 -19.39 26.70 10.44
C SER A 91 -18.70 25.34 10.44
N TRP A 92 -17.47 25.24 10.94
CA TRP A 92 -16.69 24.01 10.91
C TRP A 92 -17.27 22.96 11.86
N PRO A 93 -17.23 21.66 11.50
CA PRO A 93 -17.73 20.57 12.33
C PRO A 93 -16.77 20.28 13.50
N ARG A 94 -16.69 21.22 14.46
CA ARG A 94 -15.69 21.22 15.56
C ARG A 94 -15.62 19.90 16.32
N LYS A 95 -16.77 19.29 16.61
CA LYS A 95 -16.85 18.02 17.33
C LYS A 95 -16.17 16.89 16.54
N GLN A 96 -16.40 16.83 15.24
CA GLN A 96 -15.81 15.81 14.36
C GLN A 96 -14.32 16.09 14.17
N ILE A 97 -13.92 17.35 14.00
CA ILE A 97 -12.51 17.77 13.94
C ILE A 97 -11.73 17.29 15.17
N ILE A 98 -12.24 17.61 16.38
CA ILE A 98 -11.60 17.21 17.64
C ILE A 98 -11.50 15.68 17.73
N ILE A 99 -12.55 14.94 17.35
CA ILE A 99 -12.50 13.47 17.42
C ILE A 99 -11.49 12.91 16.40
N SER A 100 -11.46 13.44 15.18
CA SER A 100 -10.46 13.02 14.19
C SER A 100 -9.03 13.31 14.64
N GLU A 101 -8.78 14.46 15.28
CA GLU A 101 -7.47 14.76 15.87
C GLU A 101 -7.13 13.85 17.05
N LEU A 102 -8.11 13.53 17.91
CA LEU A 102 -7.90 12.59 19.02
C LEU A 102 -7.62 11.18 18.52
N VAL A 103 -8.35 10.70 17.51
CA VAL A 103 -8.08 9.40 16.87
C VAL A 103 -6.67 9.40 16.30
N PHE A 104 -6.28 10.42 15.53
CA PHE A 104 -4.94 10.54 14.99
C PHE A 104 -3.88 10.52 16.12
N ALA A 105 -4.00 11.40 17.12
CA ALA A 105 -3.00 11.58 18.16
C ALA A 105 -2.83 10.34 19.04
N VAL A 106 -3.92 9.66 19.40
CA VAL A 106 -3.87 8.44 20.21
C VAL A 106 -3.15 7.32 19.45
N PHE A 107 -3.53 7.05 18.21
CA PHE A 107 -2.88 5.98 17.43
C PHE A 107 -1.45 6.34 17.03
N PHE A 108 -1.17 7.61 16.73
CA PHE A 108 0.18 8.08 16.50
C PHE A 108 1.07 7.85 17.74
N ALA A 109 0.60 8.20 18.94
CA ALA A 109 1.34 7.97 20.18
C ALA A 109 1.56 6.47 20.48
N ILE A 110 0.51 5.64 20.31
CA ILE A 110 0.62 4.18 20.49
C ILE A 110 1.69 3.60 19.57
N PHE A 111 1.70 4.00 18.29
CA PHE A 111 2.67 3.49 17.33
C PHE A 111 4.06 4.05 17.57
N ILE A 112 4.22 5.30 17.99
CA ILE A 112 5.52 5.82 18.42
C ILE A 112 6.09 4.97 19.57
N VAL A 113 5.29 4.67 20.60
CA VAL A 113 5.74 3.84 21.74
C VAL A 113 6.09 2.43 21.29
N PHE A 114 5.30 1.83 20.40
CA PHE A 114 5.62 0.53 19.82
C PHE A 114 6.96 0.55 19.08
N LEU A 115 7.17 1.57 18.23
CA LEU A 115 8.39 1.69 17.45
C LEU A 115 9.60 1.99 18.29
N MET A 116 9.47 2.73 19.38
CA MET A 116 10.60 2.90 20.31
C MET A 116 11.14 1.58 20.86
N LYS A 117 10.35 0.50 20.84
CA LYS A 117 10.75 -0.84 21.29
C LYS A 117 11.17 -1.78 20.16
N SER A 118 10.92 -1.41 18.91
CA SER A 118 11.14 -2.21 17.70
C SER A 118 11.65 -1.32 16.56
N ASN A 119 12.52 -0.35 16.88
CA ASN A 119 12.90 0.83 16.06
C ASN A 119 13.84 0.52 14.89
N ASP A 120 14.06 -0.75 14.61
CA ASP A 120 15.41 -1.22 14.43
C ASP A 120 15.62 -1.50 12.92
N ILE A 121 16.44 -0.69 12.23
CA ILE A 121 16.73 -0.84 10.78
C ILE A 121 17.85 -1.89 10.62
N HIS A 122 17.55 -3.14 10.97
CA HIS A 122 18.54 -4.22 11.06
C HIS A 122 18.67 -5.08 9.81
N TYR A 123 19.84 -5.71 9.70
CA TYR A 123 20.15 -6.74 8.69
C TYR A 123 19.93 -8.18 9.17
N PHE A 124 19.85 -8.42 10.49
CA PHE A 124 20.18 -9.74 11.07
C PHE A 124 19.07 -10.80 11.11
N TYR A 125 17.78 -10.48 11.06
CA TYR A 125 16.74 -11.51 11.23
C TYR A 125 15.53 -11.40 10.30
N GLY A 126 15.44 -12.36 9.38
CA GLY A 126 14.25 -12.74 8.63
C GLY A 126 14.40 -12.63 7.11
N PRO A 127 13.56 -13.33 6.31
CA PRO A 127 13.59 -13.32 4.84
C PRO A 127 13.29 -11.95 4.20
N THR A 128 13.32 -10.86 4.97
CA THR A 128 13.01 -9.48 4.58
C THR A 128 14.14 -8.52 4.95
N GLY A 129 15.34 -8.70 4.41
CA GLY A 129 16.34 -7.64 4.18
C GLY A 129 15.85 -6.44 3.34
N ASP A 130 14.54 -6.25 3.25
CA ASP A 130 13.86 -5.14 2.59
C ASP A 130 14.07 -3.85 3.40
N TYR A 131 14.22 -3.88 4.74
CA TYR A 131 14.32 -2.65 5.57
C TYR A 131 15.52 -1.77 5.21
N PHE A 132 16.69 -2.37 5.01
CA PHE A 132 17.90 -1.68 4.56
C PHE A 132 17.66 -1.00 3.22
N HIS A 133 17.06 -1.71 2.26
CA HIS A 133 16.74 -1.16 0.95
C HIS A 133 15.76 0.02 1.03
N LYS A 134 14.72 -0.09 1.86
CA LYS A 134 13.73 0.97 2.05
C LYS A 134 14.34 2.23 2.66
N PHE A 135 15.21 2.07 3.64
CA PHE A 135 15.92 3.21 4.22
C PHE A 135 16.89 3.82 3.20
N ALA A 136 17.56 3.02 2.37
CA ALA A 136 18.43 3.51 1.31
C ALA A 136 17.67 4.35 0.27
N ILE A 137 16.47 3.92 -0.15
CA ILE A 137 15.60 4.72 -1.02
C ILE A 137 15.25 6.05 -0.35
N PHE A 138 14.83 6.01 0.91
CA PHE A 138 14.47 7.19 1.68
C PHE A 138 15.64 8.18 1.81
N SER A 139 16.82 7.70 2.21
CA SER A 139 18.00 8.52 2.42
C SER A 139 18.49 9.13 1.10
N SER A 140 18.43 8.40 -0.02
CA SER A 140 18.73 8.96 -1.36
C SER A 140 17.86 10.17 -1.70
N ILE A 141 16.56 10.11 -1.41
CA ILE A 141 15.63 11.22 -1.67
C ILE A 141 15.84 12.38 -0.67
N GLU A 142 16.14 12.06 0.60
CA GLU A 142 16.40 13.06 1.65
C GLU A 142 17.55 13.99 1.28
N ARG A 143 18.58 13.47 0.58
CA ARG A 143 19.72 14.27 0.06
C ARG A 143 19.34 15.30 -1.00
N GLY A 144 18.14 15.21 -1.57
CA GLY A 144 17.61 16.15 -2.56
C GLY A 144 17.89 15.73 -4.01
N GLY A 145 18.11 16.70 -4.89
CA GLY A 145 18.35 16.46 -6.32
C GLY A 145 17.08 16.31 -7.16
N PHE A 146 17.23 15.89 -8.41
CA PHE A 146 16.10 15.67 -9.33
C PHE A 146 15.53 14.24 -9.18
N LEU A 147 14.33 14.02 -9.71
CA LEU A 147 13.64 12.72 -9.61
C LEU A 147 13.49 12.07 -10.99
N PRO A 148 13.61 10.72 -11.10
CA PRO A 148 13.82 9.73 -10.03
C PRO A 148 15.19 9.86 -9.33
N PRO A 149 15.30 9.48 -8.05
CA PRO A 149 16.56 9.60 -7.31
C PRO A 149 17.59 8.59 -7.83
N PRO A 150 18.90 8.82 -7.61
CA PRO A 150 19.94 7.83 -7.88
C PRO A 150 19.72 6.52 -7.11
N ASP A 151 20.04 5.39 -7.74
CA ASP A 151 20.03 4.09 -7.06
C ASP A 151 21.22 4.01 -6.11
N THR A 152 20.96 3.89 -4.81
CA THR A 152 22.00 3.81 -3.77
C THR A 152 22.88 2.58 -3.91
N TRP A 153 22.35 1.52 -4.49
CA TRP A 153 23.01 0.22 -4.56
C TRP A 153 23.48 -0.12 -5.98
N PHE A 154 23.35 0.80 -6.92
CA PHE A 154 23.83 0.64 -8.28
C PHE A 154 24.23 1.99 -8.91
N ALA A 155 25.47 2.43 -8.62
CA ALA A 155 25.98 3.72 -9.07
C ALA A 155 25.89 3.94 -10.59
N GLY A 156 25.56 5.16 -11.00
CA GLY A 156 25.38 5.56 -12.39
C GLY A 156 23.98 5.30 -12.97
N ASP A 157 23.05 4.78 -12.16
CA ASP A 157 21.67 4.52 -12.57
C ASP A 157 20.65 5.20 -11.64
N THR A 158 19.39 5.24 -12.07
CA THR A 158 18.27 5.78 -11.30
C THR A 158 17.44 4.67 -10.67
N LEU A 159 16.82 4.97 -9.54
CA LEU A 159 16.03 4.02 -8.79
C LEU A 159 14.83 3.49 -9.60
N SER A 160 14.82 2.18 -9.86
CA SER A 160 13.71 1.48 -10.52
C SER A 160 12.72 0.88 -9.50
N TYR A 161 12.15 1.71 -8.62
CA TYR A 161 11.25 1.25 -7.54
C TYR A 161 10.14 2.26 -7.19
N TYR A 162 9.10 1.82 -6.47
CA TYR A 162 8.06 2.72 -5.93
C TYR A 162 8.64 3.66 -4.89
N TYR A 163 8.81 4.93 -5.24
CA TYR A 163 9.42 5.92 -4.33
C TYR A 163 8.43 6.94 -3.74
N GLY A 164 7.16 6.93 -4.15
CA GLY A 164 6.19 7.96 -3.74
C GLY A 164 5.96 8.05 -2.22
N GLY A 165 5.95 6.90 -1.53
CA GLY A 165 5.83 6.87 -0.07
C GLY A 165 7.08 7.42 0.63
N TYR A 166 8.27 7.05 0.16
CA TYR A 166 9.54 7.58 0.70
C TYR A 166 9.73 9.06 0.38
N LEU A 167 9.21 9.54 -0.76
CA LEU A 167 9.16 10.97 -1.05
C LEU A 167 8.27 11.72 -0.06
N VAL A 168 7.10 11.18 0.31
CA VAL A 168 6.28 11.76 1.40
C VAL A 168 7.10 11.88 2.68
N MET A 169 7.83 10.83 3.06
CA MET A 169 8.69 10.84 4.25
C MET A 169 9.76 11.94 4.13
N ALA A 170 10.56 11.91 3.06
CA ALA A 170 11.70 12.81 2.85
C ALA A 170 11.30 14.29 2.87
N LEU A 171 10.18 14.66 2.22
CA LEU A 171 9.72 16.06 2.21
C LEU A 171 9.38 16.56 3.62
N LEU A 172 8.77 15.71 4.45
CA LEU A 172 8.45 16.06 5.83
C LEU A 172 9.71 16.08 6.71
N THR A 173 10.67 15.18 6.47
CA THR A 173 11.99 15.17 7.12
C THR A 173 12.75 16.46 6.83
N ILE A 174 12.85 16.89 5.57
CA ILE A 174 13.55 18.12 5.17
C ILE A 174 12.92 19.36 5.83
N VAL A 175 11.59 19.43 5.93
CA VAL A 175 10.89 20.57 6.57
C VAL A 175 11.08 20.60 8.07
N THR A 176 11.00 19.43 8.72
CA THR A 176 11.10 19.34 10.18
C THR A 176 12.54 19.35 10.68
N LYS A 177 13.52 19.06 9.81
CA LYS A 177 14.94 18.88 10.12
C LYS A 177 15.18 17.81 11.20
N VAL A 178 14.28 16.83 11.30
CA VAL A 178 14.48 15.65 12.14
C VAL A 178 15.52 14.76 11.46
N PRO A 179 16.48 14.16 12.20
CA PRO A 179 17.43 13.23 11.59
C PRO A 179 16.74 12.09 10.84
N GLY A 180 17.24 11.73 9.66
CA GLY A 180 16.68 10.69 8.79
C GLY A 180 16.33 9.39 9.52
N THR A 181 17.26 8.88 10.34
CA THR A 181 17.14 7.62 11.10
C THR A 181 16.00 7.63 12.14
N ILE A 182 15.66 8.81 12.67
CA ILE A 182 14.52 9.01 13.59
C ILE A 182 13.24 9.25 12.79
N SER A 183 13.33 10.09 11.77
CA SER A 183 12.17 10.49 10.96
C SER A 183 11.53 9.33 10.21
N PHE A 184 12.32 8.34 9.78
CA PHE A 184 11.81 7.11 9.17
C PHE A 184 10.84 6.38 10.11
N ASN A 185 11.20 6.28 11.40
CA ASN A 185 10.36 5.70 12.45
C ASN A 185 9.11 6.54 12.74
N ILE A 186 9.26 7.85 12.84
CA ILE A 186 8.12 8.76 13.02
C ILE A 186 7.15 8.68 11.82
N ALA A 187 7.67 8.63 10.60
CA ALA A 187 6.87 8.59 9.39
C ALA A 187 6.09 7.29 9.25
N GLY A 188 6.65 6.16 9.68
CA GLY A 188 5.88 4.92 9.73
C GLY A 188 4.71 4.99 10.70
N ALA A 189 4.90 5.50 11.92
CA ALA A 189 3.77 5.76 12.83
C ALA A 189 2.73 6.70 12.21
N MET A 190 3.16 7.71 11.45
CA MET A 190 2.29 8.63 10.73
C MET A 190 1.41 7.91 9.71
N PHE A 191 1.93 7.04 8.83
CA PHE A 191 1.11 6.36 7.82
C PHE A 191 -0.03 5.56 8.46
N PHE A 192 0.24 4.85 9.55
CA PHE A 192 -0.81 4.11 10.27
C PHE A 192 -1.79 5.01 11.01
N ALA A 193 -1.33 6.12 11.61
CA ALA A 193 -2.22 7.11 12.22
C ALA A 193 -3.13 7.81 11.17
N LEU A 194 -2.62 8.05 9.96
CA LEU A 194 -3.41 8.56 8.84
C LEU A 194 -4.46 7.53 8.38
N ALA A 195 -4.09 6.24 8.27
CA ALA A 195 -5.01 5.17 7.92
C ALA A 195 -6.16 5.04 8.94
N THR A 196 -5.84 4.98 10.24
CA THR A 196 -6.85 4.87 11.32
C THR A 196 -7.82 6.05 11.31
N THR A 197 -7.33 7.28 11.09
CA THR A 197 -8.15 8.48 11.00
C THR A 197 -9.06 8.46 9.76
N ALA A 198 -8.54 8.04 8.60
CA ALA A 198 -9.33 7.91 7.38
C ALA A 198 -10.40 6.81 7.49
N CYS A 199 -10.07 5.65 8.08
CA CYS A 199 -11.04 4.59 8.38
C CYS A 199 -12.18 5.10 9.28
N TYR A 200 -11.84 5.80 10.37
CA TYR A 200 -12.81 6.40 11.27
C TYR A 200 -13.78 7.31 10.50
N GLY A 201 -13.23 8.23 9.70
CA GLY A 201 -14.01 9.18 8.92
C GLY A 201 -14.91 8.50 7.90
N LEU A 202 -14.41 7.54 7.14
CA LEU A 202 -15.19 6.82 6.12
C LEU A 202 -16.36 6.06 6.76
N GLY A 203 -16.11 5.30 7.83
CA GLY A 203 -17.15 4.56 8.55
C GLY A 203 -18.19 5.48 9.20
N TYR A 204 -17.75 6.60 9.78
CA TYR A 204 -18.65 7.63 10.32
C TYR A 204 -19.51 8.27 9.22
N ASN A 205 -18.93 8.62 8.08
CA ASN A 205 -19.64 9.31 7.01
C ASN A 205 -20.62 8.41 6.26
N ILE A 206 -20.33 7.10 6.11
CA ILE A 206 -21.25 6.14 5.50
C ILE A 206 -22.47 5.89 6.40
N THR A 207 -22.27 5.80 7.71
CA THR A 207 -23.32 5.37 8.66
C THR A 207 -23.97 6.51 9.45
N GLY A 208 -23.34 7.68 9.50
CA GLY A 208 -23.72 8.80 10.37
C GLY A 208 -23.45 8.56 11.86
N ARG A 209 -22.72 7.50 12.22
CA ARG A 209 -22.61 7.01 13.61
C ARG A 209 -21.15 6.69 13.96
N LYS A 210 -20.66 7.28 15.06
CA LYS A 210 -19.25 7.19 15.48
C LYS A 210 -18.76 5.77 15.71
N LEU A 211 -19.61 4.90 16.28
CA LEU A 211 -19.27 3.51 16.58
C LEU A 211 -18.74 2.77 15.35
N TYR A 212 -19.34 2.98 14.18
CA TYR A 212 -18.92 2.29 12.97
C TYR A 212 -17.69 2.92 12.31
N GLY A 213 -17.36 4.16 12.65
CA GLY A 213 -16.02 4.70 12.42
C GLY A 213 -14.97 3.94 13.24
N PHE A 214 -15.22 3.71 14.54
CA PHE A 214 -14.34 2.90 15.38
C PHE A 214 -14.28 1.42 14.95
N LEU A 215 -15.38 0.83 14.48
CA LEU A 215 -15.33 -0.51 13.91
C LEU A 215 -14.55 -0.55 12.59
N ALA A 216 -14.66 0.48 11.75
CA ALA A 216 -13.89 0.55 10.50
C ALA A 216 -12.39 0.62 10.75
N LEU A 217 -11.94 1.45 11.71
CA LEU A 217 -10.51 1.50 12.05
C LEU A 217 -10.03 0.21 12.72
N LEU A 218 -10.84 -0.41 13.59
CA LEU A 218 -10.52 -1.70 14.20
C LEU A 218 -10.35 -2.78 13.13
N PHE A 219 -11.31 -2.90 12.20
CA PHE A 219 -11.32 -3.96 11.20
C PHE A 219 -10.19 -3.83 10.19
N VAL A 220 -9.87 -2.60 9.76
CA VAL A 220 -8.81 -2.38 8.77
C VAL A 220 -7.42 -2.43 9.42
N CYS A 221 -7.22 -1.73 10.54
CA CYS A 221 -5.88 -1.38 11.03
C CYS A 221 -5.40 -2.19 12.22
N ILE A 222 -6.24 -3.01 12.86
CA ILE A 222 -5.89 -3.71 14.12
C ILE A 222 -6.20 -5.20 14.07
N LEU A 223 -7.36 -5.62 13.53
CA LEU A 223 -7.71 -7.03 13.45
C LEU A 223 -6.72 -7.82 12.59
N GLY A 224 -6.51 -9.08 12.96
CA GLY A 224 -5.76 -10.06 12.19
C GLY A 224 -6.59 -11.31 11.91
N TYR A 225 -5.89 -12.41 11.66
CA TYR A 225 -6.51 -13.68 11.28
C TYR A 225 -7.12 -14.42 12.45
N ILE A 226 -8.14 -15.23 12.14
CA ILE A 226 -8.73 -16.14 13.12
C ILE A 226 -7.77 -17.28 13.50
N SER A 227 -6.76 -17.55 12.68
CA SER A 227 -5.75 -18.61 12.92
C SER A 227 -5.00 -18.46 14.22
N GLY A 228 -4.72 -17.23 14.69
CA GLY A 228 -4.10 -17.05 16.01
C GLY A 228 -4.94 -17.66 17.14
N ALA A 229 -6.28 -17.62 17.05
CA ALA A 229 -7.14 -18.28 18.02
C ALA A 229 -7.15 -19.81 17.85
N LEU A 230 -7.02 -20.31 16.62
CA LEU A 230 -6.90 -21.75 16.35
C LEU A 230 -5.58 -22.31 16.87
N GLU A 231 -4.47 -21.62 16.63
CA GLU A 231 -3.13 -21.96 17.15
C GLU A 231 -3.11 -21.93 18.69
N LEU A 232 -3.67 -20.88 19.30
CA LEU A 232 -3.80 -20.81 20.75
C LEU A 232 -4.67 -21.95 21.31
N THR A 233 -5.76 -22.30 20.62
CA THR A 233 -6.63 -23.41 21.04
C THR A 233 -5.90 -24.75 20.93
N ALA A 234 -5.16 -24.99 19.84
CA ALA A 234 -4.35 -26.20 19.68
C ALA A 234 -3.29 -26.32 20.78
N HIS A 235 -2.64 -25.20 21.11
CA HIS A 235 -1.69 -25.13 22.22
C HIS A 235 -2.34 -25.48 23.58
N LEU A 236 -3.47 -24.84 23.91
CA LEU A 236 -4.17 -25.06 25.19
C LEU A 236 -4.76 -26.47 25.33
N LEU A 237 -5.17 -27.10 24.22
CA LEU A 237 -5.72 -28.46 24.21
C LEU A 237 -4.66 -29.54 24.05
N HIS A 238 -3.39 -29.17 23.83
CA HIS A 238 -2.30 -30.09 23.50
C HIS A 238 -2.66 -31.09 22.39
N SER A 239 -3.48 -30.66 21.42
CA SER A 239 -3.96 -31.49 20.31
C SER A 239 -4.23 -30.65 19.06
N PRO A 240 -4.14 -31.22 17.85
CA PRO A 240 -4.35 -30.46 16.62
C PRO A 240 -5.78 -29.90 16.52
N VAL A 241 -5.91 -28.64 16.09
CA VAL A 241 -7.22 -27.98 15.87
C VAL A 241 -7.26 -27.48 14.44
N LEU A 242 -8.16 -28.03 13.61
CA LEU A 242 -8.36 -27.61 12.21
C LEU A 242 -7.06 -27.53 11.37
N GLY A 243 -6.10 -28.42 11.64
CA GLY A 243 -4.82 -28.47 10.93
C GLY A 243 -3.68 -27.66 11.56
N TYR A 244 -3.92 -26.97 12.69
CA TYR A 244 -2.87 -26.31 13.47
C TYR A 244 -2.36 -27.24 14.56
N GLU A 245 -1.05 -27.49 14.53
CA GLU A 245 -0.36 -28.29 15.54
C GLU A 245 -0.07 -27.45 16.81
N PRO A 246 -0.05 -28.07 18.01
CA PRO A 246 0.34 -27.39 19.23
C PRO A 246 1.77 -26.85 19.15
N GLN A 247 1.95 -25.53 19.27
CA GLN A 247 3.27 -24.90 19.30
C GLN A 247 3.93 -25.00 20.67
N TRP A 248 5.27 -24.93 20.68
CA TRP A 248 6.06 -24.93 21.91
C TRP A 248 5.79 -23.70 22.78
N GLY A 249 5.69 -23.94 24.09
CA GLY A 249 5.50 -22.96 25.15
C GLY A 249 5.06 -23.71 26.42
N PRO A 250 5.78 -23.67 27.53
CA PRO A 250 5.37 -24.42 28.73
C PRO A 250 4.09 -23.87 29.36
N ASN A 251 3.71 -22.62 29.07
CA ASN A 251 2.44 -22.02 29.44
C ASN A 251 2.02 -20.97 28.39
N TYR A 252 0.82 -20.39 28.57
CA TYR A 252 0.28 -19.39 27.65
C TYR A 252 1.11 -18.10 27.55
N THR A 253 1.84 -17.73 28.61
CA THR A 253 2.69 -16.52 28.60
C THR A 253 3.89 -16.74 27.71
N ASP A 254 4.57 -17.88 27.87
CA ASP A 254 5.69 -18.26 27.03
C ASP A 254 5.25 -18.42 25.58
N TRP A 255 4.06 -18.99 25.32
CA TRP A 255 3.49 -19.06 23.97
C TRP A 255 3.35 -17.67 23.32
N PHE A 256 2.88 -16.67 24.07
CA PHE A 256 2.76 -15.30 23.54
C PHE A 256 4.12 -14.63 23.28
N ILE A 257 5.14 -14.92 24.09
CA ILE A 257 6.50 -14.35 23.96
C ILE A 257 7.25 -15.03 22.82
N SER A 258 7.17 -16.35 22.72
CA SER A 258 7.79 -17.15 21.67
C SER A 258 6.88 -17.32 20.46
N PHE A 259 5.81 -16.53 20.34
CA PHE A 259 4.86 -16.64 19.24
C PHE A 259 5.59 -16.40 17.93
N GLN A 260 5.90 -17.50 17.27
CA GLN A 260 6.32 -17.58 15.89
C GLN A 260 5.12 -18.22 15.23
N SER A 261 4.21 -17.41 14.67
CA SER A 261 3.08 -17.92 13.88
C SER A 261 3.56 -19.12 13.08
N HIS A 262 2.82 -20.25 13.05
CA HIS A 262 3.23 -21.50 12.37
C HIS A 262 3.64 -21.27 10.89
N LEU A 263 3.31 -20.09 10.40
CA LEU A 263 3.89 -19.29 9.34
C LEU A 263 5.29 -18.70 9.64
N ALA A 264 6.27 -19.49 10.08
CA ALA A 264 7.69 -19.11 9.97
C ALA A 264 8.12 -18.92 8.48
N GLY A 265 7.18 -19.04 7.53
CA GLY A 265 7.23 -18.59 6.14
C GLY A 265 6.08 -17.66 5.67
N ASP A 266 5.25 -17.10 6.55
CA ASP A 266 4.13 -16.19 6.24
C ASP A 266 3.01 -16.74 5.32
N THR A 267 2.98 -18.03 4.94
CA THR A 267 2.09 -18.61 3.91
C THR A 267 0.62 -18.87 4.33
N MET A 268 -0.30 -17.93 4.09
CA MET A 268 -1.74 -18.11 4.40
C MET A 268 -2.55 -18.75 3.25
N ILE A 269 -2.08 -18.58 2.02
CA ILE A 269 -2.80 -18.99 0.81
C ILE A 269 -1.87 -19.89 0.00
N GLY A 270 -2.03 -21.20 0.15
CA GLY A 270 -1.04 -22.19 -0.30
C GLY A 270 0.33 -21.89 0.32
N GLU A 271 1.37 -21.87 -0.53
CA GLU A 271 2.73 -21.48 -0.14
C GLU A 271 2.94 -19.95 -0.17
N VAL A 272 1.90 -19.12 -0.17
CA VAL A 272 2.03 -17.66 -0.35
C VAL A 272 1.43 -16.85 0.80
N ALA A 273 2.12 -15.78 1.20
CA ALA A 273 1.67 -14.89 2.24
C ALA A 273 0.64 -13.87 1.77
N ALA A 274 -0.61 -14.04 2.19
CA ALA A 274 -1.49 -12.89 2.39
C ALA A 274 -1.21 -12.32 3.78
N ARG A 275 -0.97 -11.01 3.90
CA ARG A 275 -0.73 -10.33 5.19
C ARG A 275 -1.73 -9.19 5.38
N TYR A 276 -2.11 -8.92 6.62
CA TYR A 276 -2.99 -7.81 7.00
C TYR A 276 -2.20 -6.56 7.43
N PRO A 277 -2.79 -5.35 7.40
CA PRO A 277 -2.07 -4.10 7.64
C PRO A 277 -1.31 -4.04 8.97
N TYR A 278 -1.92 -4.48 10.07
CA TYR A 278 -1.29 -4.43 11.39
C TYR A 278 -0.06 -5.34 11.51
N LEU A 279 -0.07 -6.53 10.89
CA LEU A 279 1.11 -7.42 10.88
C LEU A 279 2.31 -6.76 10.19
N LYS A 280 2.06 -5.99 9.12
CA LYS A 280 3.11 -5.24 8.42
C LYS A 280 3.65 -4.08 9.24
N LEU A 281 2.79 -3.39 9.99
CA LEU A 281 3.25 -2.40 10.97
C LEU A 281 4.18 -3.03 12.01
N LEU A 282 3.76 -4.15 12.60
CA LEU A 282 4.50 -4.80 13.68
C LEU A 282 5.89 -5.25 13.24
N ARG A 283 6.02 -5.69 11.99
CA ARG A 283 7.30 -6.06 11.39
C ARG A 283 8.05 -4.87 10.79
N TRP A 284 7.60 -3.65 11.03
CA TRP A 284 8.23 -2.45 10.50
C TRP A 284 8.37 -2.40 8.97
N ASP A 285 7.39 -2.98 8.28
CA ASP A 285 7.41 -3.13 6.83
C ASP A 285 6.80 -1.90 6.13
N MET A 286 7.62 -0.88 5.90
CA MET A 286 7.26 0.34 5.15
C MET A 286 7.22 0.12 3.63
N HIS A 287 6.66 -0.99 3.16
CA HIS A 287 6.52 -1.21 1.72
C HIS A 287 5.46 -0.30 1.09
N SER A 288 5.57 -0.10 -0.22
CA SER A 288 4.67 0.73 -1.05
C SER A 288 3.18 0.47 -0.81
N TYR A 289 2.75 -0.79 -0.80
CA TYR A 289 1.33 -1.16 -0.60
C TYR A 289 0.82 -0.90 0.82
N VAL A 290 1.71 -0.79 1.82
CA VAL A 290 1.33 -0.43 3.20
C VAL A 290 1.14 1.07 3.30
N MET A 291 2.13 1.82 2.80
CA MET A 291 2.09 3.29 2.76
C MET A 291 0.95 3.83 1.88
N SER A 292 0.42 3.02 0.94
CA SER A 292 -0.70 3.43 0.09
C SER A 292 -2.07 3.37 0.80
N ILE A 293 -2.22 2.62 1.90
CA ILE A 293 -3.52 2.42 2.60
C ILE A 293 -4.22 3.74 2.98
N PRO A 294 -3.55 4.76 3.55
CA PRO A 294 -4.18 6.06 3.82
C PRO A 294 -4.75 6.72 2.55
N PHE A 295 -4.04 6.63 1.43
CA PHE A 295 -4.46 7.21 0.15
C PHE A 295 -5.59 6.42 -0.50
N GLN A 296 -5.60 5.09 -0.33
CA GLN A 296 -6.72 4.22 -0.67
C GLN A 296 -8.00 4.66 0.06
N LEU A 297 -7.93 4.84 1.39
CA LEU A 297 -9.06 5.26 2.22
C LEU A 297 -9.51 6.70 1.93
N MET A 298 -8.56 7.60 1.65
CA MET A 298 -8.85 8.94 1.16
C MET A 298 -9.61 8.89 -0.17
N PHE A 299 -9.16 8.08 -1.13
CA PHE A 299 -9.82 7.94 -2.43
C PHE A 299 -11.24 7.39 -2.29
N LEU A 300 -11.44 6.35 -1.47
CA LEU A 300 -12.78 5.84 -1.14
C LEU A 300 -13.69 6.93 -0.57
N THR A 301 -13.16 7.78 0.32
CA THR A 301 -13.90 8.89 0.93
C THR A 301 -14.25 9.97 -0.10
N LEU A 302 -13.34 10.31 -1.01
CA LEU A 302 -13.57 11.27 -2.10
C LEU A 302 -14.63 10.75 -3.07
N VAL A 303 -14.55 9.48 -3.49
CA VAL A 303 -15.57 8.86 -4.35
C VAL A 303 -16.92 8.83 -3.62
N PHE A 304 -16.95 8.50 -2.33
CA PHE A 304 -18.18 8.53 -1.54
C PHE A 304 -18.78 9.95 -1.43
N ALA A 305 -17.96 10.98 -1.25
CA ALA A 305 -18.39 12.37 -1.23
C ALA A 305 -19.07 12.78 -2.55
N VAL A 306 -18.46 12.44 -3.68
CA VAL A 306 -19.03 12.67 -5.02
C VAL A 306 -20.29 11.84 -5.22
N PHE A 307 -20.31 10.60 -4.74
CA PHE A 307 -21.47 9.72 -4.78
C PHE A 307 -22.67 10.31 -4.00
N GLN A 308 -22.42 10.91 -2.83
CA GLN A 308 -23.42 11.63 -2.04
C GLN A 308 -23.87 12.95 -2.70
N LYS A 309 -22.94 13.73 -3.26
CA LYS A 309 -23.28 14.98 -3.98
C LYS A 309 -24.17 14.74 -5.19
N GLY A 310 -23.87 13.71 -5.99
CA GLY A 310 -24.65 13.34 -7.17
C GLY A 310 -26.10 12.99 -6.87
N ARG A 311 -26.43 12.64 -5.62
CA ARG A 311 -27.80 12.45 -5.13
C ARG A 311 -28.57 13.77 -4.98
N SER A 312 -27.87 14.85 -4.63
CA SER A 312 -28.49 16.11 -4.19
C SER A 312 -28.71 17.14 -5.30
N SER A 313 -28.09 16.98 -6.47
CA SER A 313 -28.17 17.95 -7.57
C SER A 313 -28.31 17.28 -8.93
N ASN A 314 -29.29 17.72 -9.74
CA ASN A 314 -29.53 17.25 -11.11
C ASN A 314 -28.57 17.86 -12.16
N THR A 315 -27.65 18.74 -11.76
CA THR A 315 -26.80 19.50 -12.69
C THR A 315 -25.33 19.21 -12.42
N ILE A 316 -24.74 18.28 -13.19
CA ILE A 316 -23.31 17.89 -13.11
C ILE A 316 -22.38 18.92 -13.80
N ALA A 317 -22.87 20.09 -14.19
CA ALA A 317 -22.10 21.08 -14.95
C ALA A 317 -22.02 22.45 -14.23
N ARG A 318 -20.97 22.64 -13.42
CA ARG A 318 -20.40 23.96 -13.00
C ARG A 318 -18.89 23.79 -12.74
N ALA A 319 -18.15 24.89 -12.57
CA ALA A 319 -16.72 24.89 -12.21
C ALA A 319 -16.36 24.01 -10.98
N ASP A 320 -17.35 23.66 -10.16
CA ASP A 320 -17.25 22.68 -9.08
C ASP A 320 -16.82 21.27 -9.56
N THR A 321 -17.22 20.86 -10.77
CA THR A 321 -16.91 19.54 -11.33
C THR A 321 -15.45 19.41 -11.77
N LEU A 322 -14.80 20.49 -12.23
CA LEU A 322 -13.42 20.44 -12.74
C LEU A 322 -12.39 20.23 -11.62
N LEU A 323 -12.58 20.87 -10.47
CA LEU A 323 -11.72 20.67 -9.32
C LEU A 323 -11.93 19.28 -8.69
N ASP A 324 -13.19 18.83 -8.59
CA ASP A 324 -13.51 17.48 -8.12
C ASP A 324 -12.86 16.42 -9.05
N ILE A 325 -12.92 16.63 -10.38
CA ILE A 325 -12.20 15.81 -11.36
C ILE A 325 -10.69 15.88 -11.14
N PHE A 326 -10.12 17.08 -11.01
CA PHE A 326 -8.67 17.25 -10.83
C PHE A 326 -8.17 16.54 -9.57
N ILE A 327 -8.82 16.72 -8.42
CA ILE A 327 -8.39 16.08 -7.17
C ILE A 327 -8.59 14.56 -7.22
N LEU A 328 -9.67 14.06 -7.83
CA LEU A 328 -9.85 12.63 -8.05
C LEU A 328 -8.79 12.07 -9.01
N SER A 329 -8.48 12.75 -10.11
CA SER A 329 -7.44 12.37 -11.06
C SER A 329 -6.06 12.35 -10.41
N LEU A 330 -5.75 13.38 -9.62
CA LEU A 330 -4.50 13.49 -8.91
C LEU A 330 -4.36 12.36 -7.89
N SER A 331 -5.44 12.09 -7.13
CA SER A 331 -5.48 11.00 -6.16
C SER A 331 -5.36 9.62 -6.80
N LEU A 332 -6.03 9.41 -7.93
CA LEU A 332 -5.95 8.17 -8.69
C LEU A 332 -4.55 7.98 -9.28
N GLY A 333 -3.99 9.02 -9.89
CA GLY A 333 -2.65 8.98 -10.50
C GLY A 333 -1.52 8.82 -9.48
N PHE A 334 -1.71 9.28 -8.25
CA PHE A 334 -0.71 9.12 -7.18
C PHE A 334 -0.39 7.64 -6.89
N PHE A 335 -1.32 6.71 -7.18
CA PHE A 335 -1.04 5.27 -7.11
C PHE A 335 0.13 4.85 -8.02
N PHE A 336 0.42 5.54 -9.12
CA PHE A 336 1.61 5.23 -9.92
C PHE A 336 2.91 5.44 -9.14
N LEU A 337 3.00 6.52 -8.36
CA LEU A 337 4.19 6.80 -7.56
C LEU A 337 4.27 5.94 -6.31
N ILE A 338 3.15 5.76 -5.60
CA ILE A 338 3.16 5.08 -4.31
C ILE A 338 3.02 3.57 -4.41
N ASN A 339 2.10 3.03 -5.23
CA ASN A 339 1.89 1.60 -5.44
C ASN A 339 0.97 1.33 -6.66
N VAL A 340 1.56 1.00 -7.82
CA VAL A 340 0.80 0.87 -9.09
C VAL A 340 -0.28 -0.22 -9.06
N TRP A 341 -0.15 -1.20 -8.16
CA TRP A 341 -1.09 -2.31 -8.01
C TRP A 341 -2.48 -1.85 -7.54
N ASP A 342 -2.56 -0.69 -6.90
CA ASP A 342 -3.82 -0.10 -6.47
C ASP A 342 -4.55 0.59 -7.62
N TYR A 343 -3.83 1.00 -8.67
CA TYR A 343 -4.41 1.80 -9.75
C TYR A 343 -5.60 1.09 -10.47
N PRO A 344 -5.50 -0.19 -10.91
CA PRO A 344 -6.60 -0.84 -11.63
C PRO A 344 -7.88 -1.01 -10.79
N PRO A 345 -7.85 -1.51 -9.54
CA PRO A 345 -9.05 -1.56 -8.69
C PRO A 345 -9.74 -0.20 -8.54
N TYR A 346 -8.98 0.89 -8.35
CA TYR A 346 -9.56 2.22 -8.14
C TYR A 346 -10.08 2.88 -9.43
N ILE A 347 -9.55 2.54 -10.61
CA ILE A 347 -10.18 2.90 -11.90
C ILE A 347 -11.56 2.24 -12.01
N ILE A 348 -11.63 0.93 -11.77
CA ILE A 348 -12.87 0.16 -11.91
C ILE A 348 -13.92 0.68 -10.91
N LEU A 349 -13.51 0.94 -9.66
CA LEU A 349 -14.38 1.58 -8.68
C LEU A 349 -14.92 2.92 -9.18
N THR A 350 -14.06 3.77 -9.74
CA THR A 350 -14.47 5.09 -10.26
C THR A 350 -15.49 4.93 -11.39
N LEU A 351 -15.20 4.09 -12.39
CA LEU A 351 -16.11 3.82 -13.49
C LEU A 351 -17.46 3.31 -12.99
N LEU A 352 -17.46 2.32 -12.10
CA LEU A 352 -18.68 1.75 -11.53
C LEU A 352 -19.45 2.78 -10.70
N ALA A 353 -18.80 3.56 -9.83
CA ALA A 353 -19.46 4.60 -9.03
C ALA A 353 -20.21 5.61 -9.90
N PHE A 354 -19.58 6.08 -10.98
CA PHE A 354 -20.21 7.03 -11.92
C PHE A 354 -21.31 6.39 -12.77
N ILE A 355 -21.16 5.13 -13.18
CA ILE A 355 -22.25 4.37 -13.83
C ILE A 355 -23.45 4.29 -12.88
N LEU A 356 -23.22 3.91 -11.62
CA LEU A 356 -24.27 3.74 -10.62
C LEU A 356 -25.02 5.03 -10.29
N LEU A 357 -24.34 6.19 -10.32
CA LEU A 357 -24.98 7.50 -10.13
C LEU A 357 -26.05 7.81 -11.19
N LYS A 358 -25.94 7.25 -12.40
CA LYS A 358 -26.87 7.52 -13.50
C LYS A 358 -27.85 6.40 -13.82
N ILE A 359 -27.70 5.21 -13.21
CA ILE A 359 -28.71 4.14 -13.30
C ILE A 359 -30.02 4.67 -12.70
N ARG A 360 -31.03 4.88 -13.55
CA ARG A 360 -32.39 5.27 -13.15
C ARG A 360 -33.21 4.02 -12.79
N PRO A 361 -34.31 4.12 -12.02
CA PRO A 361 -35.13 2.95 -11.70
C PRO A 361 -35.83 2.26 -12.89
N ASN A 362 -35.76 2.82 -14.11
CA ASN A 362 -36.42 2.28 -15.30
C ASN A 362 -35.51 1.26 -16.04
N PRO A 363 -35.87 -0.04 -16.07
CA PRO A 363 -35.05 -1.10 -16.67
C PRO A 363 -34.67 -0.86 -18.13
N LYS A 364 -35.58 -0.25 -18.90
CA LYS A 364 -35.46 -0.08 -20.36
C LYS A 364 -34.40 0.96 -20.75
N ASP A 365 -34.19 1.96 -19.91
CA ASP A 365 -33.20 3.02 -20.14
C ASP A 365 -31.79 2.55 -19.71
N ASN A 366 -31.70 1.73 -18.67
CA ASN A 366 -30.43 1.17 -18.19
C ASN A 366 -29.85 0.12 -19.15
N LEU A 367 -30.68 -0.74 -19.74
CA LEU A 367 -30.25 -1.77 -20.70
C LEU A 367 -29.68 -1.15 -21.99
N THR A 368 -30.30 -0.07 -22.47
CA THR A 368 -29.79 0.66 -23.64
C THR A 368 -28.50 1.42 -23.33
N MET A 369 -28.36 1.94 -22.10
CA MET A 369 -27.12 2.53 -21.60
C MET A 369 -25.99 1.50 -21.49
N ILE A 370 -26.20 0.38 -20.81
CA ILE A 370 -25.18 -0.70 -20.64
C ILE A 370 -24.78 -1.29 -21.99
N ALA A 371 -25.74 -1.57 -22.88
CA ALA A 371 -25.45 -2.07 -24.23
C ALA A 371 -24.60 -1.07 -25.03
N SER A 372 -24.93 0.22 -24.99
CA SER A 372 -24.13 1.26 -25.69
C SER A 372 -22.70 1.40 -25.17
N VAL A 373 -22.48 1.06 -23.89
CA VAL A 373 -21.16 1.07 -23.23
C VAL A 373 -20.33 -0.16 -23.62
N MET A 374 -20.94 -1.35 -23.64
CA MET A 374 -20.23 -2.59 -24.02
C MET A 374 -19.93 -2.69 -25.51
N ILE A 375 -20.71 -2.03 -26.39
CA ILE A 375 -20.55 -2.13 -27.85
C ILE A 375 -19.40 -1.26 -28.38
N ARG A 376 -18.96 -0.20 -27.67
CA ARG A 376 -17.87 0.70 -28.14
C ARG A 376 -16.48 0.03 -28.20
N PRO A 377 -16.02 -0.73 -27.19
CA PRO A 377 -14.74 -1.43 -27.26
C PRO A 377 -14.70 -2.57 -28.29
N LEU A 378 -15.87 -3.16 -28.60
CA LEU A 378 -16.02 -4.25 -29.58
C LEU A 378 -15.80 -3.82 -31.04
N ALA A 379 -15.73 -2.51 -31.32
CA ALA A 379 -15.43 -1.99 -32.66
C ALA A 379 -13.97 -2.24 -33.10
N LEU A 380 -13.08 -2.58 -32.17
CA LEU A 380 -11.65 -2.86 -32.40
C LEU A 380 -11.36 -4.37 -32.58
N ILE A 381 -12.37 -5.24 -32.47
CA ILE A 381 -12.22 -6.71 -32.48
C ILE A 381 -12.66 -7.28 -33.83
N PRO A 382 -12.03 -8.37 -34.35
CA PRO A 382 -12.39 -8.99 -35.62
C PRO A 382 -13.89 -9.30 -35.74
N ARG A 383 -14.47 -9.01 -36.91
CA ARG A 383 -15.92 -9.12 -37.21
C ARG A 383 -16.57 -10.43 -36.76
N LYS A 384 -15.89 -11.57 -36.89
CA LYS A 384 -16.40 -12.89 -36.48
C LYS A 384 -16.53 -13.03 -34.96
N LEU A 385 -15.54 -12.56 -34.19
CA LEU A 385 -15.56 -12.59 -32.73
C LEU A 385 -16.55 -11.56 -32.17
N ARG A 386 -16.64 -10.39 -32.82
CA ARG A 386 -17.69 -9.39 -32.55
C ARG A 386 -19.09 -9.98 -32.75
N ALA A 387 -19.34 -10.67 -33.87
CA ALA A 387 -20.65 -11.29 -34.14
C ALA A 387 -20.99 -12.39 -33.11
N TRP A 388 -19.99 -13.17 -32.68
CA TRP A 388 -20.17 -14.19 -31.64
C TRP A 388 -20.49 -13.56 -30.28
N ILE A 389 -19.78 -12.50 -29.88
CA ILE A 389 -20.03 -11.78 -28.62
C ILE A 389 -21.40 -11.07 -28.68
N GLU A 390 -21.74 -10.42 -29.80
CA GLU A 390 -23.05 -9.81 -30.02
C GLU A 390 -24.17 -10.86 -29.95
N ALA A 391 -23.98 -12.05 -30.52
CA ALA A 391 -24.93 -13.16 -30.42
C ALA A 391 -25.07 -13.68 -28.99
N THR A 392 -23.96 -13.85 -28.26
CA THR A 392 -23.97 -14.32 -26.86
C THR A 392 -24.64 -13.31 -25.92
N ILE A 393 -24.34 -12.01 -26.08
CA ILE A 393 -24.98 -10.92 -25.35
C ILE A 393 -26.47 -10.83 -25.71
N THR A 394 -26.81 -10.96 -26.99
CA THR A 394 -28.21 -10.92 -27.45
C THR A 394 -28.99 -12.13 -26.94
N LEU A 395 -28.37 -13.31 -26.89
CA LEU A 395 -28.97 -14.52 -26.34
C LEU A 395 -29.19 -14.40 -24.83
N THR A 396 -28.17 -13.97 -24.07
CA THR A 396 -28.32 -13.71 -22.62
C THR A 396 -29.34 -12.61 -22.35
N ALA A 397 -29.31 -11.51 -23.11
CA ALA A 397 -30.30 -10.44 -22.99
C ALA A 397 -31.70 -10.94 -23.34
N THR A 398 -31.88 -11.76 -24.37
CA THR A 398 -33.18 -12.33 -24.78
C THR A 398 -33.74 -13.28 -23.73
N ILE A 399 -32.87 -14.09 -23.10
CA ILE A 399 -33.22 -14.91 -21.94
C ILE A 399 -33.68 -13.99 -20.81
N ILE A 400 -32.92 -12.95 -20.46
CA ILE A 400 -33.28 -11.95 -19.44
C ILE A 400 -34.61 -11.21 -19.78
N PHE A 401 -34.87 -10.89 -21.06
CA PHE A 401 -36.09 -10.22 -21.54
C PHE A 401 -37.32 -11.11 -21.42
N LYS A 402 -37.18 -12.41 -21.70
CA LYS A 402 -38.24 -13.41 -21.46
C LYS A 402 -38.50 -13.58 -19.96
N PHE A 403 -37.45 -13.47 -19.14
CA PHE A 403 -37.49 -13.60 -17.68
C PHE A 403 -38.16 -12.42 -16.95
N LEU A 404 -38.08 -11.19 -17.47
CA LEU A 404 -38.54 -9.98 -16.77
C LEU A 404 -39.98 -9.52 -17.11
N HIS A 405 -40.75 -10.27 -17.93
CA HIS A 405 -42.11 -9.89 -18.36
C HIS A 405 -42.20 -8.45 -18.96
N ILE A 406 -41.17 -8.04 -19.70
CA ILE A 406 -41.12 -6.71 -20.32
C ILE A 406 -41.78 -6.80 -21.71
N PRO A 407 -42.84 -6.02 -22.03
CA PRO A 407 -43.51 -6.09 -23.32
C PRO A 407 -42.60 -5.65 -24.49
N ARG A 408 -42.68 -6.38 -25.61
CA ARG A 408 -41.87 -6.25 -26.85
C ARG A 408 -41.97 -4.92 -27.61
N ARG A 409 -42.89 -4.03 -27.26
CA ARG A 409 -42.96 -2.70 -27.89
C ARG A 409 -42.08 -1.73 -27.10
N ILE A 410 -40.87 -1.46 -27.58
CA ILE A 410 -40.11 -0.18 -27.46
C ILE A 410 -38.89 -0.26 -28.38
N ALA A 411 -39.08 0.22 -29.61
CA ALA A 411 -38.02 0.57 -30.54
C ALA A 411 -38.38 1.85 -31.32
N LYS A 412 -39.06 2.79 -30.67
CA LYS A 412 -39.29 4.15 -31.19
C LYS A 412 -38.71 5.17 -30.21
N GLY A 413 -37.41 5.35 -30.29
CA GLY A 413 -36.65 6.40 -29.63
C GLY A 413 -35.31 6.51 -30.35
N ASN A 414 -34.94 7.72 -30.78
CA ASN A 414 -33.77 7.93 -31.63
C ASN A 414 -32.49 7.44 -30.94
N ILE A 415 -31.87 6.38 -31.48
CA ILE A 415 -30.65 5.74 -30.96
C ILE A 415 -29.54 6.76 -30.69
N LYS A 416 -29.47 7.83 -31.51
CA LYS A 416 -28.51 8.94 -31.33
C LYS A 416 -28.66 9.66 -29.99
N GLY A 417 -29.88 9.87 -29.49
CA GLY A 417 -30.13 10.52 -28.20
C GLY A 417 -29.72 9.66 -27.01
N LYS A 418 -29.90 8.33 -27.10
CA LYS A 418 -29.47 7.38 -26.07
C LYS A 418 -27.94 7.22 -26.04
N ILE A 419 -27.29 7.24 -27.21
CA ILE A 419 -25.83 7.26 -27.34
C ILE A 419 -25.23 8.55 -26.76
N ALA A 420 -25.86 9.71 -27.00
CA ALA A 420 -25.40 11.00 -26.46
C ALA A 420 -25.43 11.04 -24.92
N VAL A 421 -26.48 10.49 -24.31
CA VAL A 421 -26.59 10.37 -22.84
C VAL A 421 -25.50 9.46 -22.31
N ALA A 422 -25.31 8.27 -22.89
CA ALA A 422 -24.27 7.31 -22.50
C ALA A 422 -22.85 7.86 -22.64
N SER A 423 -22.55 8.62 -23.70
CA SER A 423 -21.26 9.31 -23.87
C SER A 423 -21.00 10.35 -22.78
N GLY A 424 -22.02 11.04 -22.27
CA GLY A 424 -21.90 11.97 -21.15
C GLY A 424 -21.79 11.31 -19.76
N ILE A 425 -22.01 9.99 -19.65
CA ILE A 425 -21.84 9.23 -18.38
C ILE A 425 -20.39 8.86 -18.18
N LEU A 426 -19.76 8.36 -19.23
CA LEU A 426 -18.38 7.92 -19.17
C LEU A 426 -17.39 9.05 -19.40
N ALA A 427 -17.79 10.19 -19.98
CA ALA A 427 -16.89 11.31 -20.22
C ALA A 427 -16.17 11.77 -18.94
N VAL A 428 -16.87 11.87 -17.80
CA VAL A 428 -16.27 12.30 -16.53
C VAL A 428 -15.29 11.26 -15.96
N PRO A 429 -15.66 9.99 -15.73
CA PRO A 429 -14.70 9.02 -15.22
C PRO A 429 -13.58 8.70 -16.22
N ILE A 430 -13.83 8.75 -17.54
CA ILE A 430 -12.76 8.64 -18.55
C ILE A 430 -11.83 9.86 -18.46
N ALA A 431 -12.36 11.07 -18.31
CA ALA A 431 -11.53 12.26 -18.10
C ALA A 431 -10.72 12.14 -16.81
N ILE A 432 -11.30 11.57 -15.74
CA ILE A 432 -10.58 11.33 -14.49
C ILE A 432 -9.37 10.43 -14.74
N VAL A 433 -9.56 9.30 -15.44
CA VAL A 433 -8.52 8.31 -15.76
C VAL A 433 -7.49 8.85 -16.75
N ALA A 434 -7.93 9.60 -17.77
CA ALA A 434 -7.03 10.21 -18.75
C ALA A 434 -6.16 11.27 -18.08
N LEU A 435 -6.75 12.14 -17.27
CA LEU A 435 -6.03 13.17 -16.54
C LEU A 435 -5.12 12.57 -15.46
N SER A 436 -5.50 11.46 -14.80
CA SER A 436 -4.61 10.78 -13.85
C SER A 436 -3.36 10.21 -14.51
N PHE A 437 -3.47 9.75 -15.76
CA PHE A 437 -2.30 9.36 -16.55
C PHE A 437 -1.45 10.57 -16.96
N LEU A 438 -2.09 11.63 -17.49
CA LEU A 438 -1.38 12.83 -17.95
C LEU A 438 -0.63 13.55 -16.84
N LEU A 439 -1.21 13.66 -15.64
CA LEU A 439 -0.58 14.35 -14.50
C LEU A 439 0.71 13.67 -14.01
N PHE A 440 0.86 12.37 -14.29
CA PHE A 440 2.02 11.56 -13.88
C PHE A 440 2.86 11.09 -15.08
N LEU A 441 2.66 11.73 -16.25
CA LEU A 441 3.37 11.39 -17.48
C LEU A 441 4.91 11.35 -17.33
N PRO A 442 5.57 12.26 -16.59
CA PRO A 442 7.02 12.20 -16.39
C PRO A 442 7.51 10.89 -15.76
N HIS A 443 6.73 10.26 -14.87
CA HIS A 443 7.10 8.99 -14.25
C HIS A 443 7.24 7.85 -15.25
N TYR A 444 6.43 7.85 -16.31
CA TYR A 444 6.49 6.81 -17.36
C TYR A 444 7.68 6.99 -18.29
N PHE A 445 8.03 8.23 -18.59
CA PHE A 445 9.16 8.53 -19.46
C PHE A 445 10.50 8.41 -18.74
N SER A 446 10.52 8.51 -17.41
CA SER A 446 11.75 8.36 -16.64
C SER A 446 12.19 6.90 -16.43
N GLY A 447 11.59 5.93 -17.13
CA GLY A 447 11.99 4.51 -17.06
C GLY A 447 11.79 3.84 -15.69
N GLY A 448 11.10 4.48 -14.75
CA GLY A 448 11.08 4.12 -13.32
C GLY A 448 10.35 2.83 -12.93
N THR A 449 9.93 2.02 -13.91
CA THR A 449 9.28 0.73 -13.65
C THR A 449 9.85 -0.36 -14.55
N GLU A 450 11.15 -0.64 -14.46
CA GLU A 450 11.67 -1.96 -14.83
C GLU A 450 11.20 -2.97 -13.79
N SER A 451 9.97 -3.44 -13.96
CA SER A 451 9.50 -4.65 -13.28
C SER A 451 10.07 -5.83 -14.05
N GLU A 452 10.86 -6.70 -13.40
CA GLU A 452 11.29 -8.03 -13.87
C GLU A 452 10.13 -8.98 -14.25
N SER A 453 8.90 -8.46 -14.30
CA SER A 453 7.74 -9.18 -14.76
C SER A 453 7.92 -9.64 -16.21
N THR A 454 8.11 -10.94 -16.38
CA THR A 454 8.15 -11.63 -17.68
C THR A 454 6.76 -11.79 -18.33
N GLY A 455 5.82 -10.89 -17.98
CA GLY A 455 4.44 -10.84 -18.46
C GLY A 455 3.39 -11.33 -17.44
N ILE A 456 2.17 -11.52 -17.93
CA ILE A 456 1.00 -11.98 -17.16
C ILE A 456 0.88 -13.51 -17.30
N GLY A 457 0.74 -14.20 -16.17
CA GLY A 457 0.42 -15.62 -16.06
C GLY A 457 -1.06 -15.85 -15.73
N ILE A 458 -1.54 -17.05 -16.05
CA ILE A 458 -2.89 -17.53 -15.68
C ILE A 458 -2.75 -18.47 -14.49
N VAL A 459 -3.55 -18.23 -13.45
CA VAL A 459 -3.55 -19.06 -12.24
C VAL A 459 -4.13 -20.44 -12.56
N ARG A 460 -3.32 -21.48 -12.36
CA ARG A 460 -3.70 -22.89 -12.55
C ARG A 460 -4.43 -23.42 -11.31
N ALA A 461 -5.25 -24.45 -11.47
CA ALA A 461 -6.00 -25.09 -10.39
C ALA A 461 -5.14 -25.42 -9.16
N SER A 462 -3.95 -26.01 -9.37
CA SER A 462 -3.04 -26.46 -8.31
C SER A 462 -2.49 -25.35 -7.39
N ILE A 463 -2.59 -24.09 -7.81
CA ILE A 463 -2.10 -22.94 -7.04
C ILE A 463 -3.23 -21.97 -6.70
N ARG A 464 -4.51 -22.36 -6.85
CA ARG A 464 -5.64 -21.49 -6.46
C ARG A 464 -5.87 -21.53 -4.96
N THR A 465 -6.44 -20.44 -4.47
CA THR A 465 -6.84 -20.33 -3.07
C THR A 465 -8.02 -21.26 -2.80
N SER A 466 -7.88 -22.09 -1.77
CA SER A 466 -8.95 -22.98 -1.31
C SER A 466 -9.99 -22.20 -0.51
N LEU A 467 -11.20 -22.77 -0.38
CA LEU A 467 -12.26 -22.15 0.40
C LEU A 467 -11.92 -22.03 1.91
N PRO A 468 -11.31 -23.04 2.57
CA PRO A 468 -10.87 -22.90 3.96
C PRO A 468 -9.89 -21.74 4.17
N GLU A 469 -8.85 -21.61 3.34
CA GLU A 469 -7.87 -20.52 3.41
C GLU A 469 -8.55 -19.15 3.26
N PHE A 470 -9.48 -19.03 2.32
CA PHE A 470 -10.22 -17.78 2.12
C PHE A 470 -11.14 -17.45 3.30
N ILE A 471 -11.78 -18.47 3.90
CA ILE A 471 -12.58 -18.29 5.12
C ILE A 471 -11.69 -17.89 6.28
N GLU A 472 -10.52 -18.48 6.46
CA GLU A 472 -9.58 -18.09 7.50
C GLU A 472 -9.15 -16.62 7.35
N PHE A 473 -8.83 -16.20 6.11
CA PHE A 473 -8.49 -14.83 5.74
C PHE A 473 -9.61 -13.83 6.01
N SER A 474 -10.87 -14.20 5.73
CA SER A 474 -11.98 -13.24 5.68
C SER A 474 -13.16 -13.57 6.60
N SER A 475 -13.01 -14.49 7.54
CA SER A 475 -14.08 -15.08 8.38
C SER A 475 -15.05 -14.04 8.97
N LEU A 476 -14.51 -13.07 9.71
CA LEU A 476 -15.29 -12.00 10.32
C LEU A 476 -15.99 -11.13 9.27
N PHE A 477 -15.31 -10.81 8.17
CA PHE A 477 -15.87 -9.97 7.11
C PHE A 477 -16.99 -10.69 6.38
N LEU A 478 -16.77 -11.96 6.02
CA LEU A 478 -17.78 -12.82 5.40
C LEU A 478 -18.99 -12.99 6.31
N PHE A 479 -18.81 -13.21 7.61
CA PHE A 479 -19.92 -13.31 8.55
C PHE A 479 -20.85 -12.09 8.48
N VAL A 480 -20.28 -10.87 8.49
CA VAL A 480 -21.08 -9.64 8.43
C VAL A 480 -21.68 -9.41 7.03
N ILE A 481 -20.88 -9.59 5.96
CA ILE A 481 -21.32 -9.38 4.58
C ILE A 481 -22.44 -10.37 4.21
N LEU A 482 -22.28 -11.66 4.52
CA LEU A 482 -23.30 -12.67 4.27
C LEU A 482 -24.55 -12.42 5.12
N SER A 483 -24.41 -11.98 6.37
CA SER A 483 -25.57 -11.58 7.20
C SER A 483 -26.35 -10.42 6.57
N LEU A 484 -25.64 -9.41 6.07
CA LEU A 484 -26.25 -8.27 5.39
C LEU A 484 -26.97 -8.68 4.11
N LEU A 485 -26.30 -9.47 3.27
CA LEU A 485 -26.84 -9.96 2.01
C LEU A 485 -28.03 -10.89 2.23
N PHE A 486 -28.01 -11.72 3.27
CA PHE A 486 -29.14 -12.57 3.63
C PHE A 486 -30.39 -11.76 4.01
N ILE A 487 -30.22 -10.71 4.82
CA ILE A 487 -31.32 -9.79 5.18
C ILE A 487 -31.91 -9.15 3.92
N LEU A 488 -31.06 -8.72 3.00
CA LEU A 488 -31.47 -8.11 1.74
C LEU A 488 -32.13 -9.10 0.78
N TRP A 489 -31.59 -10.31 0.66
CA TRP A 489 -32.16 -11.38 -0.12
C TRP A 489 -33.57 -11.70 0.37
N LYS A 490 -33.75 -11.80 1.70
CA LYS A 490 -35.07 -11.99 2.31
C LYS A 490 -36.04 -10.87 1.96
N ARG A 491 -35.57 -9.63 1.96
CA ARG A 491 -36.41 -8.45 1.70
C ARG A 491 -36.74 -8.26 0.22
N GLU A 492 -35.77 -8.47 -0.68
CA GLU A 492 -35.83 -8.06 -2.09
C GLU A 492 -36.10 -9.21 -3.08
N VAL A 493 -35.85 -10.46 -2.66
CA VAL A 493 -35.92 -11.65 -3.51
C VAL A 493 -37.02 -12.60 -3.03
N LEU A 494 -37.00 -13.01 -1.76
CA LEU A 494 -38.01 -13.91 -1.18
C LEU A 494 -39.43 -13.32 -1.22
N SER A 495 -39.57 -12.00 -1.16
CA SER A 495 -40.86 -11.31 -1.25
C SER A 495 -41.53 -11.43 -2.63
N LYS A 496 -40.85 -12.01 -3.64
CA LYS A 496 -41.34 -12.13 -5.02
C LYS A 496 -41.84 -13.53 -5.40
N GLY A 497 -41.93 -14.45 -4.44
CA GLY A 497 -42.48 -15.79 -4.64
C GLY A 497 -41.48 -16.81 -5.18
N LEU A 498 -41.99 -18.02 -5.47
CA LEU A 498 -41.21 -19.24 -5.72
C LEU A 498 -40.20 -19.12 -6.88
N GLY A 499 -40.52 -18.38 -7.94
CA GLY A 499 -39.63 -18.22 -9.09
C GLY A 499 -38.29 -17.53 -8.75
N ALA A 500 -38.31 -16.52 -7.87
CA ALA A 500 -37.10 -15.82 -7.45
C ALA A 500 -36.22 -16.68 -6.53
N ILE A 501 -36.87 -17.56 -5.75
CA ILE A 501 -36.20 -18.56 -4.91
C ILE A 501 -35.51 -19.60 -5.80
N LEU A 502 -36.22 -20.16 -6.77
CA LEU A 502 -35.67 -21.13 -7.72
C LEU A 502 -34.47 -20.56 -8.49
N ILE A 503 -34.50 -19.29 -8.90
CA ILE A 503 -33.37 -18.62 -9.57
C ILE A 503 -32.16 -18.50 -8.63
N SER A 504 -32.39 -18.16 -7.36
CA SER A 504 -31.31 -18.06 -6.37
C SER A 504 -30.64 -19.43 -6.17
N PHE A 505 -31.43 -20.50 -6.07
CA PHE A 505 -30.93 -21.88 -6.04
C PHE A 505 -30.22 -22.28 -7.34
N THR A 506 -30.75 -21.88 -8.49
CA THR A 506 -30.12 -22.15 -9.79
C THR A 506 -28.75 -21.49 -9.88
N ILE A 507 -28.61 -20.24 -9.42
CA ILE A 507 -27.31 -19.54 -9.38
C ILE A 507 -26.34 -20.28 -8.47
N ILE A 508 -26.77 -20.69 -7.27
CA ILE A 508 -25.92 -21.45 -6.35
C ILE A 508 -25.46 -22.76 -7.01
N ILE A 509 -26.38 -23.56 -7.56
CA ILE A 509 -26.06 -24.83 -8.25
C ILE A 509 -25.13 -24.58 -9.45
N ALA A 510 -25.40 -23.54 -10.22
CA ALA A 510 -24.59 -23.14 -11.38
C ALA A 510 -23.19 -22.60 -10.99
N THR A 511 -22.94 -22.31 -9.70
CA THR A 511 -21.60 -21.98 -9.19
C THR A 511 -20.89 -23.19 -8.60
N VAL A 512 -21.65 -24.12 -7.99
CA VAL A 512 -21.11 -25.37 -7.43
C VAL A 512 -20.53 -26.24 -8.54
N LEU A 513 -21.25 -26.43 -9.65
CA LEU A 513 -20.77 -27.28 -10.76
C LEU A 513 -19.41 -26.78 -11.32
N PRO A 514 -19.25 -25.52 -11.77
CA PRO A 514 -17.95 -25.00 -12.18
C PRO A 514 -16.89 -25.01 -11.08
N SER A 515 -17.27 -24.79 -9.81
CA SER A 515 -16.31 -24.84 -8.70
C SER A 515 -15.64 -26.20 -8.56
N VAL A 516 -16.40 -27.29 -8.79
CA VAL A 516 -15.91 -28.66 -8.77
C VAL A 516 -15.16 -29.00 -10.06
N PHE A 517 -15.75 -28.70 -11.22
CA PHE A 517 -15.16 -29.07 -12.53
C PHE A 517 -13.86 -28.33 -12.84
N TYR A 518 -13.73 -27.06 -12.43
CA TYR A 518 -12.54 -26.26 -12.70
C TYR A 518 -11.59 -26.17 -11.50
N ASP A 519 -11.91 -26.81 -10.37
CA ASP A 519 -11.20 -26.65 -9.10
C ASP A 519 -11.02 -25.15 -8.75
N PHE A 520 -12.16 -24.47 -8.64
CA PHE A 520 -12.25 -23.05 -8.31
C PHE A 520 -13.28 -22.84 -7.20
N GLN A 521 -12.90 -23.25 -6.00
CA GLN A 521 -13.79 -23.33 -4.83
C GLN A 521 -14.41 -21.97 -4.47
N LEU A 522 -13.69 -20.86 -4.67
CA LEU A 522 -14.18 -19.52 -4.34
C LEU A 522 -15.39 -19.08 -5.18
N LEU A 523 -15.69 -19.73 -6.32
CA LEU A 523 -16.88 -19.43 -7.12
C LEU A 523 -18.18 -19.53 -6.32
N VAL A 524 -18.24 -20.48 -5.37
CA VAL A 524 -19.41 -20.72 -4.51
C VAL A 524 -19.72 -19.52 -3.61
N VAL A 525 -18.72 -18.70 -3.29
CA VAL A 525 -18.88 -17.50 -2.46
C VAL A 525 -18.92 -16.24 -3.31
N LEU A 526 -17.92 -16.05 -4.18
CA LEU A 526 -17.71 -14.80 -4.92
C LEU A 526 -18.86 -14.48 -5.87
N VAL A 527 -19.37 -15.48 -6.62
CA VAL A 527 -20.43 -15.25 -7.60
C VAL A 527 -21.76 -14.89 -6.93
N PRO A 528 -22.29 -15.66 -5.95
CA PRO A 528 -23.54 -15.29 -5.29
C PRO A 528 -23.45 -13.96 -4.56
N VAL A 529 -22.34 -13.68 -3.88
CA VAL A 529 -22.10 -12.40 -3.19
C VAL A 529 -22.12 -11.24 -4.18
N GLY A 530 -21.36 -11.34 -5.27
CA GLY A 530 -21.26 -10.28 -6.29
C GLY A 530 -22.59 -10.04 -7.00
N LEU A 531 -23.27 -11.10 -7.46
CA LEU A 531 -24.55 -10.98 -8.15
C LEU A 531 -25.64 -10.41 -7.27
N LEU A 532 -25.71 -10.82 -6.00
CA LEU A 532 -26.71 -10.32 -5.06
C LEU A 532 -26.45 -8.85 -4.72
N ALA A 533 -25.19 -8.46 -4.48
CA ALA A 533 -24.82 -7.06 -4.27
C ALA A 533 -25.19 -6.18 -5.48
N LEU A 534 -24.87 -6.64 -6.71
CA LEU A 534 -25.26 -5.97 -7.95
C LEU A 534 -26.78 -5.85 -8.11
N TYR A 535 -27.51 -6.93 -7.80
CA TYR A 535 -28.98 -6.93 -7.85
C TYR A 535 -29.58 -5.93 -6.87
N CYS A 536 -29.07 -5.87 -5.63
CA CYS A 536 -29.48 -4.90 -4.62
C CYS A 536 -29.22 -3.46 -5.08
N ILE A 537 -28.04 -3.17 -5.64
CA ILE A 537 -27.71 -1.85 -6.19
C ILE A 537 -28.65 -1.48 -7.34
N TYR A 538 -28.93 -2.42 -8.24
CA TYR A 538 -29.82 -2.20 -9.38
C TYR A 538 -31.26 -1.87 -8.94
N ARG A 539 -31.74 -2.53 -7.87
CA ARG A 539 -33.09 -2.33 -7.33
C ARG A 539 -33.23 -1.09 -6.46
N ALA A 540 -32.13 -0.58 -5.91
CA ALA A 540 -32.14 0.56 -5.01
C ALA A 540 -32.75 1.80 -5.68
N LYS A 541 -33.87 2.28 -5.11
CA LYS A 541 -34.56 3.50 -5.55
C LYS A 541 -33.80 4.77 -5.18
N THR A 542 -33.08 4.74 -4.06
CA THR A 542 -32.22 5.83 -3.59
C THR A 542 -30.81 5.30 -3.47
N LYS A 543 -29.82 6.06 -3.94
CA LYS A 543 -28.41 5.74 -3.69
C LYS A 543 -28.02 6.35 -2.33
N SER A 544 -27.70 5.51 -1.36
CA SER A 544 -27.34 5.82 0.03
C SER A 544 -25.97 5.23 0.38
N GLY A 545 -25.53 5.38 1.64
CA GLY A 545 -24.33 4.71 2.13
C GLY A 545 -24.36 3.18 1.94
N MET A 546 -25.55 2.59 1.93
CA MET A 546 -25.72 1.15 1.73
C MET A 546 -25.33 0.70 0.32
N GLU A 547 -25.74 1.43 -0.72
CA GLU A 547 -25.39 1.13 -2.11
C GLU A 547 -23.89 1.33 -2.37
N PHE A 548 -23.27 2.29 -1.67
CA PHE A 548 -21.82 2.45 -1.71
C PHE A 548 -21.10 1.26 -1.04
N VAL A 549 -21.60 0.76 0.10
CA VAL A 549 -21.09 -0.48 0.71
C VAL A 549 -21.25 -1.67 -0.22
N MET A 550 -22.38 -1.80 -0.92
CA MET A 550 -22.56 -2.85 -1.93
C MET A 550 -21.58 -2.71 -3.09
N LEU A 551 -21.29 -1.49 -3.53
CA LEU A 551 -20.27 -1.25 -4.57
C LEU A 551 -18.88 -1.72 -4.09
N ILE A 552 -18.51 -1.42 -2.84
CA ILE A 552 -17.25 -1.91 -2.26
C ILE A 552 -17.24 -3.46 -2.19
N ILE A 553 -18.36 -4.10 -1.85
CA ILE A 553 -18.48 -5.57 -1.87
C ILE A 553 -18.26 -6.12 -3.29
N VAL A 554 -18.86 -5.50 -4.31
CA VAL A 554 -18.63 -5.87 -5.71
C VAL A 554 -17.16 -5.70 -6.07
N MET A 555 -16.51 -4.62 -5.63
CA MET A 555 -15.09 -4.41 -5.85
C MET A 555 -14.23 -5.47 -5.14
N ALA A 556 -14.55 -5.85 -3.91
CA ALA A 556 -13.86 -6.95 -3.21
C ALA A 556 -13.95 -8.26 -4.01
N VAL A 557 -15.14 -8.59 -4.53
CA VAL A 557 -15.34 -9.76 -5.38
C VAL A 557 -14.51 -9.69 -6.66
N LEU A 558 -14.47 -8.54 -7.35
CA LEU A 558 -13.68 -8.37 -8.58
C LEU A 558 -12.18 -8.46 -8.33
N VAL A 559 -11.69 -7.90 -7.21
CA VAL A 559 -10.28 -7.96 -6.80
C VAL A 559 -9.88 -9.41 -6.47
N ALA A 560 -10.73 -10.13 -5.72
CA ALA A 560 -10.51 -11.55 -5.46
C ALA A 560 -10.48 -12.37 -6.77
N PHE A 561 -11.41 -12.13 -7.70
CA PHE A 561 -11.40 -12.77 -9.01
C PHE A 561 -10.11 -12.48 -9.80
N ALA A 562 -9.63 -11.24 -9.78
CA ALA A 562 -8.40 -10.89 -10.48
C ALA A 562 -7.20 -11.69 -9.95
N GLY A 563 -7.05 -11.80 -8.62
CA GLY A 563 -5.98 -12.55 -7.98
C GLY A 563 -6.05 -14.08 -8.17
N GLU A 564 -7.25 -14.63 -8.42
CA GLU A 564 -7.45 -16.06 -8.68
C GLU A 564 -7.45 -16.45 -10.17
N LEU A 565 -7.46 -15.47 -11.08
CA LEU A 565 -7.43 -15.71 -12.52
C LEU A 565 -6.07 -15.35 -13.13
N PHE A 566 -5.47 -14.27 -12.66
CA PHE A 566 -4.27 -13.69 -13.24
C PHE A 566 -3.21 -13.41 -12.18
N PHE A 567 -1.94 -13.55 -12.55
CA PHE A 567 -0.83 -13.09 -11.74
C PHE A 567 0.25 -12.48 -12.62
N ILE A 568 1.00 -11.53 -12.08
CA ILE A 568 2.22 -11.04 -12.75
C ILE A 568 3.33 -12.04 -12.42
N LYS A 569 3.97 -12.58 -13.46
CA LYS A 569 5.02 -13.59 -13.31
C LYS A 569 6.17 -13.03 -12.48
N SER A 570 6.43 -13.67 -11.35
CA SER A 570 7.57 -13.37 -10.50
C SER A 570 8.82 -14.12 -11.01
N PRO A 571 10.05 -13.63 -10.71
CA PRO A 571 11.29 -14.39 -10.94
C PRO A 571 11.30 -15.73 -10.18
N TYR A 572 10.61 -15.78 -9.04
CA TYR A 572 10.42 -16.97 -8.23
C TYR A 572 9.45 -17.93 -8.93
N GLY A 573 9.96 -18.97 -9.60
CA GLY A 573 9.15 -20.00 -10.25
C GLY A 573 8.36 -20.88 -9.27
N GLY A 574 7.58 -21.84 -9.81
CA GLY A 574 6.87 -22.83 -8.97
C GLY A 574 5.71 -22.24 -8.15
N PRO A 575 5.49 -22.70 -6.90
CA PRO A 575 4.41 -22.24 -6.03
C PRO A 575 4.45 -20.72 -5.72
N TRP A 576 5.65 -20.14 -5.75
CA TRP A 576 5.93 -18.72 -5.48
C TRP A 576 5.65 -17.81 -6.68
N ALA A 577 5.25 -18.36 -7.83
CA ALA A 577 5.05 -17.62 -9.07
C ALA A 577 4.04 -16.48 -8.95
N ARG A 578 3.04 -16.62 -8.06
CA ARG A 578 2.02 -15.60 -7.80
C ARG A 578 2.24 -14.79 -6.51
N TRP A 579 3.38 -14.98 -5.83
CA TRP A 579 3.65 -14.38 -4.51
C TRP A 579 3.38 -12.87 -4.47
N GLN A 580 4.03 -12.12 -5.37
CA GLN A 580 3.88 -10.66 -5.43
C GLN A 580 2.44 -10.22 -5.76
N THR A 581 1.71 -11.02 -6.54
CA THR A 581 0.33 -10.72 -6.92
C THR A 581 -0.60 -10.87 -5.71
N ILE A 582 -0.55 -12.01 -5.03
CA ILE A 582 -1.40 -12.26 -3.84
C ILE A 582 -1.09 -11.22 -2.78
N HIS A 583 0.19 -11.00 -2.49
CA HIS A 583 0.63 -10.09 -1.44
C HIS A 583 0.09 -8.66 -1.62
N LYS A 584 0.14 -8.13 -2.86
CA LYS A 584 -0.28 -6.75 -3.17
C LYS A 584 -1.79 -6.63 -3.39
N ILE A 585 -2.42 -7.59 -4.07
CA ILE A 585 -3.87 -7.57 -4.34
C ILE A 585 -4.69 -7.84 -3.07
N TYR A 586 -4.23 -8.76 -2.21
CA TYR A 586 -4.97 -9.12 -1.00
C TYR A 586 -4.98 -8.01 0.05
N MET A 587 -4.00 -7.10 0.04
CA MET A 587 -4.04 -5.89 0.87
C MET A 587 -5.22 -4.99 0.48
N THR A 588 -5.43 -4.76 -0.81
CA THR A 588 -6.57 -3.97 -1.30
C THR A 588 -7.89 -4.71 -1.09
N LEU A 589 -7.90 -6.04 -1.21
CA LEU A 589 -9.04 -6.87 -0.85
C LEU A 589 -9.41 -6.74 0.64
N TRP A 590 -8.42 -6.76 1.54
CA TRP A 590 -8.61 -6.58 2.97
C TRP A 590 -9.27 -5.24 3.29
N VAL A 591 -8.81 -4.15 2.68
CA VAL A 591 -9.40 -2.81 2.85
C VAL A 591 -10.88 -2.80 2.44
N PHE A 592 -11.22 -3.37 1.27
CA PHE A 592 -12.60 -3.42 0.80
C PHE A 592 -13.50 -4.29 1.68
N LEU A 593 -13.07 -5.49 2.06
CA LEU A 593 -13.82 -6.39 2.94
C LEU A 593 -14.02 -5.78 4.33
N SER A 594 -12.98 -5.18 4.90
CA SER A 594 -13.00 -4.59 6.25
C SER A 594 -13.95 -3.39 6.33
N ILE A 595 -13.86 -2.44 5.39
CA ILE A 595 -14.72 -1.24 5.39
C ILE A 595 -16.18 -1.64 5.14
N SER A 596 -16.43 -2.55 4.19
CA SER A 596 -17.79 -3.02 3.90
C SER A 596 -18.40 -3.81 5.06
N ALA A 597 -17.62 -4.65 5.74
CA ALA A 597 -18.05 -5.35 6.95
C ALA A 597 -18.34 -4.38 8.10
N ALA A 598 -17.43 -3.45 8.41
CA ALA A 598 -17.61 -2.48 9.50
C ALA A 598 -18.87 -1.63 9.33
N CYS A 599 -19.11 -1.12 8.11
CA CYS A 599 -20.34 -0.40 7.79
C CYS A 599 -21.55 -1.35 7.72
N GLY A 600 -21.34 -2.60 7.30
CA GLY A 600 -22.34 -3.66 7.26
C GLY A 600 -22.96 -3.95 8.63
N VAL A 601 -22.17 -3.88 9.72
CA VAL A 601 -22.67 -4.02 11.09
C VAL A 601 -23.82 -3.04 11.37
N PHE A 602 -23.72 -1.79 10.90
CA PHE A 602 -24.78 -0.78 11.07
C PHE A 602 -26.07 -1.22 10.40
N PHE A 603 -25.98 -1.65 9.14
CA PHE A 603 -27.14 -2.07 8.38
C PHE A 603 -27.73 -3.36 8.94
N VAL A 604 -26.91 -4.33 9.34
CA VAL A 604 -27.40 -5.57 9.96
C VAL A 604 -28.15 -5.27 11.26
N LEU A 605 -27.59 -4.49 12.19
CA LEU A 605 -28.19 -4.25 13.52
C LEU A 605 -29.47 -3.40 13.52
N ASN A 606 -29.80 -2.74 12.39
CA ASN A 606 -31.02 -1.96 12.23
C ASN A 606 -32.23 -2.78 11.72
N ASN A 607 -32.04 -4.06 11.39
CA ASN A 607 -33.09 -4.91 10.82
C ASN A 607 -33.72 -5.95 11.78
N PRO A 608 -32.99 -6.66 12.67
CA PRO A 608 -33.52 -7.76 13.46
C PRO A 608 -34.22 -7.31 14.75
N GLY A 609 -35.16 -8.13 15.23
CA GLY A 609 -35.74 -8.00 16.58
C GLY A 609 -34.72 -8.26 17.69
N ARG A 610 -35.03 -7.80 18.92
CA ARG A 610 -34.09 -7.73 20.07
C ARG A 610 -33.29 -9.01 20.34
N LYS A 611 -33.93 -10.19 20.38
CA LYS A 611 -33.24 -11.48 20.66
C LYS A 611 -32.18 -11.81 19.61
N ARG A 612 -32.53 -11.75 18.31
CA ARG A 612 -31.60 -12.00 17.19
C ARG A 612 -30.45 -11.01 17.18
N LYS A 613 -30.73 -9.74 17.51
CA LYS A 613 -29.70 -8.70 17.64
C LYS A 613 -28.67 -9.06 18.70
N ILE A 614 -29.11 -9.54 19.88
CA ILE A 614 -28.21 -9.95 20.97
C ILE A 614 -27.36 -11.15 20.54
N THR A 615 -27.97 -12.22 20.02
CA THR A 615 -27.25 -13.43 19.57
C THR A 615 -26.23 -13.10 18.48
N TRP A 616 -26.62 -12.32 17.47
CA TRP A 616 -25.73 -11.93 16.38
C TRP A 616 -24.58 -11.04 16.88
N THR A 617 -24.85 -10.12 17.80
CA THR A 617 -23.81 -9.28 18.41
C THR A 617 -22.84 -10.11 19.23
N PHE A 618 -23.32 -11.11 19.99
CA PHE A 618 -22.46 -12.03 20.72
C PHE A 618 -21.53 -12.80 19.78
N MET A 619 -22.06 -13.37 18.69
CA MET A 619 -21.24 -14.05 17.67
C MET A 619 -20.19 -13.11 17.05
N LEU A 620 -20.57 -11.88 16.74
CA LEU A 620 -19.63 -10.87 16.24
C LEU A 620 -18.51 -10.57 17.24
N VAL A 621 -18.84 -10.40 18.53
CA VAL A 621 -17.86 -10.13 19.57
C VAL A 621 -16.90 -11.32 19.73
N VAL A 622 -17.41 -12.55 19.73
CA VAL A 622 -16.55 -13.76 19.78
C VAL A 622 -15.58 -13.80 18.59
N LEU A 623 -16.06 -13.52 17.37
CA LEU A 623 -15.20 -13.46 16.19
C LEU A 623 -14.16 -12.33 16.28
N ILE A 624 -14.53 -11.16 16.79
CA ILE A 624 -13.60 -10.04 17.02
C ILE A 624 -12.50 -10.48 18.00
N LEU A 625 -12.86 -11.12 19.12
CA LEU A 625 -11.90 -11.61 20.10
C LEU A 625 -10.97 -12.67 19.52
N ALA A 626 -11.50 -13.59 18.70
CA ALA A 626 -10.69 -14.59 18.02
C ALA A 626 -9.68 -13.95 17.03
N CYS A 627 -10.13 -12.99 16.23
CA CYS A 627 -9.26 -12.24 15.29
C CYS A 627 -8.25 -11.31 15.99
N LEU A 628 -8.41 -11.02 17.29
CA LEU A 628 -7.46 -10.23 18.08
C LEU A 628 -6.32 -11.06 18.66
N VAL A 629 -6.46 -12.38 18.75
CA VAL A 629 -5.40 -13.25 19.31
C VAL A 629 -4.10 -13.11 18.53
N HIS A 630 -4.16 -13.16 17.19
CA HIS A 630 -2.96 -13.05 16.36
C HIS A 630 -2.26 -11.68 16.50
N PRO A 631 -2.94 -10.52 16.35
CA PRO A 631 -2.34 -9.21 16.63
C PRO A 631 -1.69 -9.09 18.01
N VAL A 632 -2.38 -9.56 19.06
CA VAL A 632 -1.87 -9.50 20.45
C VAL A 632 -0.62 -10.37 20.59
N ALA A 633 -0.63 -11.59 20.04
CA ALA A 633 0.50 -12.49 20.12
C ALA A 633 1.72 -11.98 19.36
N THR A 634 1.52 -11.51 18.12
CA THR A 634 2.61 -10.94 17.35
C THR A 634 3.17 -9.66 17.98
N THR A 635 2.32 -8.81 18.57
CA THR A 635 2.81 -7.61 19.28
C THR A 635 3.65 -8.02 20.50
N THR A 636 3.21 -9.02 21.25
CA THR A 636 3.91 -9.50 22.44
C THR A 636 5.28 -10.09 22.09
N SER A 637 5.33 -10.93 21.06
CA SER A 637 6.56 -11.50 20.51
C SER A 637 7.49 -10.44 19.92
N ALA A 638 6.96 -9.47 19.15
CA ALA A 638 7.77 -8.39 18.58
C ALA A 638 8.40 -7.47 19.65
N VAL A 639 7.68 -7.19 20.75
CA VAL A 639 8.18 -6.30 21.82
C VAL A 639 9.07 -7.04 22.81
N HIS A 640 8.68 -8.24 23.26
CA HIS A 640 9.42 -8.96 24.31
C HIS A 640 10.33 -10.05 23.77
N GLY A 641 9.88 -10.81 22.76
CA GLY A 641 10.69 -11.88 22.14
C GLY A 641 11.97 -11.33 21.51
N ASN A 642 11.87 -10.23 20.76
CA ASN A 642 13.07 -9.58 20.19
C ASN A 642 14.05 -9.08 21.28
N GLN A 643 13.54 -8.58 22.40
CA GLN A 643 14.37 -8.14 23.52
C GLN A 643 15.10 -9.30 24.22
N LEU A 644 14.39 -10.41 24.48
CA LEU A 644 14.90 -11.56 25.23
C LEU A 644 15.85 -12.44 24.42
N TYR A 645 15.62 -12.59 23.11
CA TYR A 645 16.40 -13.51 22.28
C TYR A 645 17.49 -12.83 21.44
N MET A 646 17.41 -11.50 21.22
CA MET A 646 18.25 -10.83 20.22
C MET A 646 19.15 -9.72 20.79
N GLY A 647 19.03 -9.35 22.07
CA GLY A 647 19.91 -8.36 22.70
C GLY A 647 19.78 -6.93 22.14
N LEU A 648 18.68 -6.66 21.45
CA LEU A 648 18.39 -5.39 20.79
C LEU A 648 17.47 -4.53 21.67
N ASN A 649 18.00 -3.46 22.28
CA ASN A 649 17.26 -2.20 22.47
C ASN A 649 18.09 -1.11 23.15
N PRO A 650 18.07 0.10 22.58
CA PRO A 650 17.78 1.32 23.31
C PRO A 650 16.29 1.69 23.12
N ASP A 651 15.60 2.16 24.18
CA ASP A 651 14.28 2.80 24.10
C ASP A 651 14.38 4.15 23.32
N THR A 652 14.57 4.08 22.01
CA THR A 652 14.81 5.22 21.10
C THR A 652 14.05 5.07 19.79
N LEU A 653 13.82 6.17 19.07
CA LEU A 653 13.37 6.17 17.68
C LEU A 653 14.52 6.17 16.68
N ASP A 654 15.79 6.26 17.10
CA ASP A 654 16.93 6.25 16.18
C ASP A 654 17.20 4.84 15.65
N GLY A 655 16.78 4.57 14.41
CA GLY A 655 16.92 3.25 13.79
C GLY A 655 18.36 2.83 13.46
N MET A 656 19.35 3.70 13.68
CA MET A 656 20.77 3.39 13.58
C MET A 656 21.43 3.22 14.96
N ALA A 657 20.70 3.35 16.07
CA ALA A 657 21.28 3.32 17.41
C ALA A 657 21.98 1.99 17.75
N TYR A 658 21.50 0.87 17.20
CA TYR A 658 22.19 -0.42 17.36
C TYR A 658 23.59 -0.42 16.74
N VAL A 659 23.81 0.35 15.67
CA VAL A 659 25.11 0.46 14.99
C VAL A 659 26.13 1.09 15.94
N GLU A 660 25.72 1.98 16.84
CA GLU A 660 26.63 2.49 17.86
C GLU A 660 27.14 1.37 18.78
N ASN A 661 26.31 0.37 19.08
CA ASN A 661 26.72 -0.75 19.92
C ASN A 661 27.53 -1.80 19.15
N GLU A 662 27.19 -2.07 17.89
CA GLU A 662 27.90 -3.05 17.05
C GLU A 662 29.22 -2.53 16.48
N ASP A 663 29.25 -1.30 15.97
CA ASP A 663 30.43 -0.65 15.38
C ASP A 663 30.38 0.87 15.55
N ARG A 664 30.97 1.36 16.66
CA ARG A 664 31.07 2.80 16.97
C ARG A 664 31.80 3.61 15.89
N GLY A 665 32.70 2.98 15.12
CA GLY A 665 33.44 3.66 14.09
C GLY A 665 32.57 3.96 12.88
N ASP A 666 31.83 2.96 12.40
CA ASP A 666 30.84 3.13 11.32
C ASP A 666 29.76 4.14 11.75
N TYR A 667 29.24 4.04 12.97
CA TYR A 667 28.25 4.98 13.50
C TYR A 667 28.70 6.44 13.42
N LYS A 668 29.93 6.75 13.84
CA LYS A 668 30.49 8.12 13.78
C LYS A 668 30.76 8.57 12.34
N ALA A 669 31.31 7.68 11.52
CA ALA A 669 31.65 7.97 10.13
C ALA A 669 30.42 8.28 9.29
N ILE A 670 29.35 7.49 9.43
CA ILE A 670 28.09 7.69 8.72
C ILE A 670 27.45 9.04 9.10
N ARG A 671 27.46 9.40 10.39
CA ARG A 671 26.96 10.72 10.82
C ARG A 671 27.81 11.85 10.22
N TRP A 672 29.13 11.71 10.22
CA TRP A 672 30.02 12.68 9.60
C TRP A 672 29.74 12.85 8.09
N ILE A 673 29.53 11.75 7.35
CA ILE A 673 29.16 11.79 5.92
C ILE A 673 27.86 12.59 5.73
N ASN A 674 26.84 12.31 6.53
CA ASN A 674 25.53 12.98 6.43
C ASN A 674 25.59 14.48 6.74
N GLU A 675 26.56 14.91 7.56
CA GLU A 675 26.75 16.32 7.92
C GLU A 675 27.66 17.09 6.94
N ASN A 676 28.60 16.41 6.28
CA ASN A 676 29.69 17.07 5.54
C ASN A 676 29.66 16.85 4.02
N ILE A 677 29.04 15.77 3.54
CA ILE A 677 28.97 15.44 2.11
C ILE A 677 27.58 15.81 1.60
N ASN A 678 27.51 16.58 0.52
CA ASN A 678 26.26 17.01 -0.14
C ASN A 678 26.09 16.34 -1.51
N GLY A 679 24.85 16.27 -2.01
CA GLY A 679 24.53 15.64 -3.31
C GLY A 679 24.74 14.13 -3.30
N HIS A 680 24.93 13.50 -4.46
CA HIS A 680 25.03 12.04 -4.59
C HIS A 680 26.38 11.57 -5.17
N PRO A 681 27.54 12.00 -4.64
CA PRO A 681 28.82 11.46 -5.08
C PRO A 681 28.90 9.95 -4.81
N VAL A 682 29.53 9.20 -5.70
CA VAL A 682 29.66 7.75 -5.55
C VAL A 682 30.68 7.43 -4.46
N ILE A 683 30.28 6.57 -3.52
CA ILE A 683 31.11 6.04 -2.45
C ILE A 683 31.35 4.55 -2.66
N LEU A 684 32.61 4.14 -2.70
CA LEU A 684 32.98 2.73 -2.73
C LEU A 684 32.90 2.16 -1.31
N GLU A 685 32.08 1.13 -1.15
CA GLU A 685 32.06 0.23 0.01
C GLU A 685 32.07 -1.22 -0.48
N ALA A 686 32.40 -2.18 0.39
CA ALA A 686 32.46 -3.58 -0.02
C ALA A 686 31.08 -4.13 -0.45
N PRO A 687 30.98 -4.81 -1.61
CA PRO A 687 29.74 -5.45 -2.03
C PRO A 687 29.46 -6.68 -1.15
N GLY A 688 28.18 -6.95 -0.84
CA GLY A 688 27.81 -8.11 -0.02
C GLY A 688 26.48 -8.75 -0.41
N ASN A 689 26.03 -9.68 0.43
CA ASN A 689 24.85 -10.51 0.18
C ASN A 689 23.65 -10.01 0.99
N TYR A 690 22.45 -10.37 0.53
CA TYR A 690 21.20 -10.06 1.23
C TYR A 690 21.21 -10.53 2.69
N GLY A 691 20.85 -9.64 3.62
CA GLY A 691 20.76 -9.95 5.05
C GLY A 691 22.10 -9.90 5.81
N HIS A 692 23.16 -9.33 5.22
CA HIS A 692 24.46 -9.14 5.87
C HIS A 692 24.73 -7.66 6.17
N TYR A 693 25.61 -7.35 7.12
CA TYR A 693 25.99 -5.97 7.47
C TYR A 693 26.65 -5.13 6.33
N SER A 694 26.85 -5.71 5.15
CA SER A 694 27.28 -4.99 3.94
C SER A 694 26.30 -3.89 3.52
N SER A 695 26.71 -3.00 2.62
CA SER A 695 25.88 -1.91 2.07
C SER A 695 25.38 -0.89 3.09
N ARG A 696 25.90 -0.89 4.32
CA ARG A 696 25.45 -0.02 5.41
C ARG A 696 25.76 1.45 5.15
N VAL A 697 26.87 1.76 4.48
CA VAL A 697 27.25 3.16 4.25
C VAL A 697 26.31 3.78 3.23
N SER A 698 26.11 3.17 2.07
CA SER A 698 25.14 3.64 1.07
C SER A 698 23.72 3.70 1.63
N THR A 699 23.31 2.71 2.45
CA THR A 699 21.99 2.68 3.09
C THR A 699 21.79 3.88 4.01
N PHE A 700 22.67 4.08 4.98
CA PHE A 700 22.46 5.12 6.00
C PHE A 700 22.84 6.53 5.54
N THR A 701 23.55 6.66 4.41
CA THR A 701 23.97 7.97 3.90
C THR A 701 23.19 8.44 2.67
N GLY A 702 22.55 7.52 1.94
CA GLY A 702 21.88 7.80 0.67
C GLY A 702 22.84 8.00 -0.50
N LEU A 703 24.15 7.77 -0.30
CA LEU A 703 25.15 7.85 -1.35
C LEU A 703 25.13 6.58 -2.23
N PRO A 704 25.24 6.71 -3.56
CA PRO A 704 25.35 5.54 -4.44
C PRO A 704 26.68 4.81 -4.24
N THR A 705 26.63 3.48 -4.19
CA THR A 705 27.81 2.60 -4.26
C THR A 705 27.81 1.79 -5.55
N LEU A 706 28.97 1.26 -5.94
CA LEU A 706 29.13 0.40 -7.13
C LEU A 706 28.08 -0.70 -7.16
N LEU A 707 27.94 -1.40 -6.03
CA LEU A 707 26.99 -2.48 -5.85
C LEU A 707 26.64 -2.70 -4.37
N GLY A 708 25.35 -2.63 -4.04
CA GLY A 708 24.84 -3.00 -2.72
C GLY A 708 24.62 -4.52 -2.55
N TRP A 709 23.52 -4.92 -1.91
CA TRP A 709 23.24 -6.35 -1.68
C TRP A 709 22.88 -7.09 -2.97
N LYS A 710 23.71 -8.07 -3.32
CA LYS A 710 23.47 -9.04 -4.40
C LYS A 710 22.09 -9.71 -4.18
N GLY A 711 21.22 -9.66 -5.19
CA GLY A 711 19.87 -10.25 -5.17
C GLY A 711 18.74 -9.31 -4.75
N SER A 712 19.05 -8.10 -4.27
CA SER A 712 18.04 -7.05 -4.02
C SER A 712 17.87 -6.07 -5.19
N ILE A 713 18.82 -6.11 -6.13
CA ILE A 713 18.88 -5.24 -7.31
C ILE A 713 18.38 -6.04 -8.52
N SER A 714 17.39 -5.50 -9.21
CA SER A 714 16.79 -6.11 -10.39
C SER A 714 17.57 -5.78 -11.66
N ARG A 715 18.74 -6.42 -11.86
CA ARG A 715 19.59 -6.27 -13.04
C ARG A 715 20.11 -7.65 -13.51
N PRO A 716 20.50 -7.79 -14.80
CA PRO A 716 21.08 -9.05 -15.30
C PRO A 716 22.27 -9.51 -14.45
N TYR A 717 22.33 -10.81 -14.18
CA TYR A 717 23.33 -11.40 -13.27
C TYR A 717 24.77 -11.09 -13.72
N GLU A 718 25.02 -11.07 -15.03
CA GLU A 718 26.33 -10.79 -15.61
C GLU A 718 26.80 -9.36 -15.29
N VAL A 719 25.88 -8.40 -15.32
CA VAL A 719 26.16 -7.00 -14.99
C VAL A 719 26.46 -6.86 -13.50
N LEU A 720 25.63 -7.48 -12.65
CA LEU A 720 25.85 -7.48 -11.20
C LEU A 720 27.22 -8.10 -10.86
N TRP A 721 27.54 -9.24 -11.45
CA TRP A 721 28.79 -9.96 -11.21
C TRP A 721 30.03 -9.17 -11.65
N SER A 722 29.98 -8.48 -12.79
CA SER A 722 31.09 -7.64 -13.24
C SER A 722 31.46 -6.54 -12.24
N ARG A 723 30.46 -5.91 -11.61
CA ARG A 723 30.69 -4.87 -10.59
C ARG A 723 31.24 -5.43 -9.27
N VAL A 724 30.84 -6.66 -8.90
CA VAL A 724 31.45 -7.36 -7.76
C VAL A 724 32.95 -7.56 -8.00
N LEU A 725 33.32 -8.04 -9.19
CA LEU A 725 34.71 -8.26 -9.54
C LEU A 725 35.51 -6.96 -9.54
N ASP A 726 34.98 -5.90 -10.14
CA ASP A 726 35.64 -4.59 -10.16
C ASP A 726 35.81 -4.01 -8.75
N ALA A 727 34.77 -4.03 -7.91
CA ALA A 727 34.87 -3.56 -6.53
C ALA A 727 35.91 -4.35 -5.73
N ASN A 728 35.95 -5.67 -5.92
CA ASN A 728 36.94 -6.53 -5.27
C ASN A 728 38.37 -6.30 -5.78
N GLU A 729 38.53 -6.04 -7.07
CA GLU A 729 39.83 -5.70 -7.66
C GLU A 729 40.33 -4.38 -7.08
N ILE A 730 39.46 -3.36 -6.98
CA ILE A 730 39.82 -2.07 -6.36
C ILE A 730 40.33 -2.27 -4.94
N TYR A 731 39.76 -3.15 -4.12
CA TYR A 731 40.25 -3.37 -2.76
C TYR A 731 41.47 -4.31 -2.66
N ASN A 732 41.67 -5.23 -3.61
CA ASN A 732 42.75 -6.24 -3.53
C ASN A 732 44.03 -5.88 -4.26
N THR A 733 43.96 -5.08 -5.33
CA THR A 733 45.11 -4.83 -6.19
C THR A 733 46.13 -3.92 -5.51
N GLY A 734 47.42 -4.28 -5.56
CA GLY A 734 48.54 -3.39 -5.18
C GLY A 734 48.87 -2.38 -6.29
N ASN A 735 48.35 -2.58 -7.52
CA ASN A 735 48.58 -1.67 -8.64
C ASN A 735 47.65 -0.45 -8.56
N ASN A 736 48.19 0.67 -8.09
CA ASN A 736 47.42 1.91 -7.93
C ASN A 736 46.82 2.44 -9.25
N SER A 737 47.52 2.32 -10.38
CA SER A 737 46.99 2.75 -11.68
C SER A 737 45.76 1.94 -12.09
N LYS A 738 45.74 0.65 -11.78
CA LYS A 738 44.56 -0.19 -12.06
C LYS A 738 43.37 0.18 -11.18
N ALA A 739 43.63 0.50 -9.91
CA ALA A 739 42.59 0.98 -9.01
C ALA A 739 41.98 2.31 -9.49
N LEU A 740 42.81 3.29 -9.88
CA LEU A 740 42.35 4.57 -10.42
C LEU A 740 41.52 4.41 -11.71
N GLU A 741 41.90 3.51 -12.62
CA GLU A 741 41.12 3.19 -13.82
C GLU A 741 39.70 2.72 -13.47
N LEU A 742 39.59 1.81 -12.51
CA LEU A 742 38.29 1.26 -12.07
C LEU A 742 37.48 2.26 -11.25
N LEU A 743 38.12 3.09 -10.42
CA LEU A 743 37.45 4.17 -9.69
C LEU A 743 36.86 5.21 -10.67
N ALA A 744 37.62 5.61 -11.68
CA ALA A 744 37.16 6.53 -12.73
C ALA A 744 36.03 5.93 -13.57
N LYS A 745 36.05 4.62 -13.87
CA LYS A 745 34.99 3.91 -14.60
C LYS A 745 33.60 4.08 -13.97
N TYR A 746 33.53 4.19 -12.64
CA TYR A 746 32.28 4.31 -11.89
C TYR A 746 32.07 5.67 -11.23
N ASP A 747 32.88 6.67 -11.59
CA ASP A 747 32.82 8.03 -11.02
C ASP A 747 32.94 8.04 -9.47
N VAL A 748 33.79 7.17 -8.93
CA VAL A 748 33.98 7.05 -7.48
C VAL A 748 34.71 8.27 -6.95
N LYS A 749 34.03 9.02 -6.09
CA LYS A 749 34.61 10.16 -5.40
C LYS A 749 35.19 9.80 -4.05
N TYR A 750 34.58 8.87 -3.33
CA TYR A 750 34.99 8.49 -1.98
C TYR A 750 35.24 7.00 -1.85
N VAL A 751 36.31 6.61 -1.17
CA VAL A 751 36.62 5.21 -0.80
C VAL A 751 36.48 5.04 0.70
N TYR A 752 35.62 4.11 1.12
CA TYR A 752 35.33 3.83 2.52
C TYR A 752 36.08 2.58 2.99
N ILE A 753 36.83 2.67 4.09
CA ILE A 753 37.55 1.52 4.68
C ILE A 753 37.24 1.44 6.18
N GLY A 754 36.25 0.62 6.54
CA GLY A 754 35.87 0.31 7.92
C GLY A 754 36.27 -1.10 8.37
N ASN A 755 35.71 -1.53 9.50
CA ASN A 755 35.96 -2.88 10.02
C ASN A 755 35.50 -3.96 9.04
N TYR A 756 34.38 -3.75 8.33
CA TYR A 756 33.85 -4.72 7.35
C TYR A 756 34.84 -4.96 6.20
N GLU A 757 35.43 -3.88 5.66
CA GLU A 757 36.46 -3.96 4.61
C GLU A 757 37.77 -4.58 5.15
N ARG A 758 38.12 -4.37 6.42
CA ARG A 758 39.36 -4.89 7.03
C ARG A 758 39.26 -6.33 7.56
N ARG A 759 38.09 -6.98 7.51
CA ARG A 759 37.90 -8.29 8.17
C ARG A 759 38.85 -9.34 7.60
N THR A 760 39.61 -9.98 8.50
CA THR A 760 40.48 -11.12 8.20
C THR A 760 39.85 -12.48 8.51
N GLU A 761 38.73 -12.51 9.24
CA GLU A 761 38.10 -13.76 9.72
C GLU A 761 36.63 -13.91 9.30
N THR A 762 36.30 -15.15 8.91
CA THR A 762 34.98 -15.67 8.59
C THR A 762 34.18 -15.90 9.87
N ARG A 763 32.99 -15.30 10.05
CA ARG A 763 32.02 -15.84 11.02
C ARG A 763 31.47 -17.16 10.47
N GLU A 764 31.68 -18.26 11.20
CA GLU A 764 31.38 -19.67 10.84
C GLU A 764 29.89 -20.00 10.57
N PHE A 765 29.00 -19.02 10.51
CA PHE A 765 27.57 -19.23 10.29
C PHE A 765 27.09 -18.53 9.02
N SER A 766 27.57 -18.99 7.87
CA SER A 766 26.86 -18.77 6.60
C SER A 766 27.23 -19.86 5.61
N TRP A 767 26.25 -20.22 4.77
CA TRP A 767 26.41 -21.04 3.57
C TRP A 767 27.21 -20.26 2.50
N ASP A 768 28.40 -19.79 2.89
CA ASP A 768 29.21 -18.81 2.17
C ASP A 768 30.25 -19.48 1.26
N TRP A 769 30.23 -19.08 0.00
CA TRP A 769 31.29 -19.34 -0.97
C TRP A 769 32.15 -18.08 -1.23
N ALA A 770 31.92 -16.98 -0.50
CA ALA A 770 32.69 -15.74 -0.64
C ALA A 770 33.53 -15.44 0.62
N LYS A 771 34.74 -16.00 0.67
CA LYS A 771 35.82 -15.41 1.46
C LYS A 771 36.18 -14.04 0.86
N GLN A 772 35.65 -12.95 1.40
CA GLN A 772 36.14 -11.60 1.08
C GLN A 772 37.05 -11.14 2.20
N THR A 773 38.33 -11.50 2.07
CA THR A 773 39.41 -10.89 2.86
C THR A 773 40.23 -10.07 1.88
N TYR A 774 40.22 -8.75 2.03
CA TYR A 774 41.02 -7.88 1.16
C TYR A 774 42.48 -7.89 1.60
N SER A 775 43.40 -7.87 0.63
CA SER A 775 44.84 -7.90 0.91
C SER A 775 45.28 -6.66 1.68
N SER A 776 46.24 -6.82 2.62
CA SER A 776 46.78 -5.68 3.37
C SER A 776 47.48 -4.66 2.46
N GLU A 777 48.15 -5.14 1.41
CA GLU A 777 48.75 -4.31 0.35
C GLU A 777 47.67 -3.52 -0.42
N GLY A 778 46.58 -4.18 -0.80
CA GLY A 778 45.46 -3.57 -1.50
C GLY A 778 44.72 -2.52 -0.67
N LEU A 779 44.53 -2.73 0.64
CA LEU A 779 43.96 -1.70 1.51
C LEU A 779 44.98 -0.59 1.85
N GLY A 780 46.27 -0.94 1.95
CA GLY A 780 47.36 -0.04 2.28
C GLY A 780 47.58 1.05 1.24
N LYS A 781 47.40 0.72 -0.06
CA LYS A 781 47.66 1.66 -1.18
C LYS A 781 46.98 3.03 -1.02
N PHE A 782 45.78 3.07 -0.44
CA PHE A 782 45.02 4.32 -0.29
C PHE A 782 45.70 5.30 0.67
N GLY A 783 46.45 4.80 1.65
CA GLY A 783 47.28 5.62 2.54
C GLY A 783 48.69 5.91 2.00
N GLU A 784 49.18 5.10 1.06
CA GLU A 784 50.53 5.20 0.50
C GLU A 784 50.62 6.16 -0.71
N HIS A 785 49.50 6.49 -1.34
CA HIS A 785 49.42 7.40 -2.49
C HIS A 785 48.59 8.67 -2.18
N PRO A 786 49.08 9.58 -1.32
CA PRO A 786 48.36 10.78 -0.90
C PRO A 786 48.09 11.80 -2.04
N ASP A 787 48.87 11.73 -3.13
CA ASP A 787 48.66 12.55 -4.34
C ASP A 787 47.44 12.09 -5.16
N ASP A 788 46.97 10.87 -4.91
CA ASP A 788 45.79 10.28 -5.59
C ASP A 788 44.59 10.14 -4.65
N TYR A 789 44.83 10.02 -3.34
CA TYR A 789 43.80 9.80 -2.32
C TYR A 789 44.00 10.75 -1.12
N ALA A 790 43.11 11.75 -0.98
CA ALA A 790 43.11 12.63 0.17
C ALA A 790 42.36 11.99 1.34
N LEU A 791 43.01 11.79 2.49
CA LEU A 791 42.32 11.32 3.70
C LEU A 791 41.45 12.46 4.28
N ILE A 792 40.13 12.33 4.17
CA ILE A 792 39.17 13.37 4.60
C ILE A 792 38.54 13.08 5.97
N TYR A 793 38.54 11.82 6.40
CA TYR A 793 38.02 11.41 7.70
C TYR A 793 38.74 10.18 8.23
N LYS A 794 39.02 10.17 9.53
CA LYS A 794 39.62 9.02 10.22
C LYS A 794 39.12 8.93 11.66
N ASN A 795 38.79 7.72 12.08
CA ASN A 795 38.65 7.36 13.48
C ASN A 795 39.37 6.02 13.74
N ASP A 796 39.15 5.41 14.90
CA ASP A 796 39.86 4.20 15.35
C ASP A 796 39.69 2.98 14.42
N SER A 797 38.57 2.88 13.68
CA SER A 797 38.29 1.75 12.78
C SER A 797 37.96 2.13 11.33
N VAL A 798 37.66 3.39 11.05
CA VAL A 798 37.23 3.88 9.74
C VAL A 798 38.22 4.90 9.18
N SER A 799 38.50 4.79 7.89
CA SER A 799 39.18 5.82 7.09
C SER A 799 38.38 6.06 5.81
N ILE A 800 38.19 7.34 5.45
CA ILE A 800 37.53 7.73 4.21
C ILE A 800 38.51 8.56 3.40
N TYR A 801 38.70 8.17 2.15
CA TYR A 801 39.57 8.84 1.19
C TYR A 801 38.75 9.48 0.07
N GLU A 802 39.07 10.72 -0.30
CA GLU A 802 38.58 11.38 -1.51
C GLU A 802 39.56 11.12 -2.66
N VAL A 803 39.05 10.65 -3.80
CA VAL A 803 39.84 10.43 -5.01
C VAL A 803 40.12 11.79 -5.65
N ILE A 804 41.39 12.12 -5.84
CA ILE A 804 41.80 13.41 -6.41
C ILE A 804 41.70 13.32 -7.93
N GLU A 805 40.78 14.08 -8.52
CA GLU A 805 40.71 14.23 -9.98
C GLU A 805 41.97 14.93 -10.48
N ARG A 806 42.83 14.20 -11.18
CA ARG A 806 43.90 14.81 -11.97
C ARG A 806 43.26 15.43 -13.21
N ALA A 807 43.39 16.75 -13.37
CA ALA A 807 43.02 17.42 -14.61
C ALA A 807 43.74 16.71 -15.78
N GLN A 808 42.96 16.13 -16.70
CA GLN A 808 43.50 15.56 -17.94
C GLN A 808 43.99 16.65 -18.88
#